data_AF-A0A9E0IXP6-F1
#
_entry.id   AF-A0A9E0IXP6-F1
#
_cell.length_a   1.000
_cell.length_b   1.000
_cell.length_c   1.000
_cell.angle_alpha   90.00
_cell.angle_beta   90.00
_cell.angle_gamma   90.00
#
_symmetry.space_group_name_H-M   'P 1'
#
loop_
_entity.id
_entity.type
_entity.pdbx_description
1 polymer ?
#
loop_
_entity_poly.entity_id
_entity_poly.type
_entity_poly.pdbx_seq_one_letter_code
_entity_poly.pdbx_strand_id
1 'polypeptide(L)'
;MSEFPVKFGRYQLVERLAVGGMAELFVASAAGEHGFAKRLVIKRLLPHLATEPLYEAMFIDEAKLTARLVHPKIAQTHELGKVGEQLYIAMEFVDGIDVLALLRELAHRKERLAPHLAVWIAHEVLDALEYAHNLTTDDGKPMGVVHRDISPSNVLLSARGDVKLVDFGIARARDPERAHKSKSGTLKGKYGYMSPEQVQEVPIDHRSDVFSVGVLLAEMLTGRRLFAAANELDVLLMVRDARLARLDKYGADLEAGLSAIMRRALRKNPDERWPSAAAYRDALGEWMFEQRRRVTPPVIAELVGSMRDAVEARRSTQLKADSIGTAVLEVEGRGDEGGVPSGALDVGDSMPIISLSYEEGGAGAGDDASRARRPSTPAALASDGVDIEFDLVPTPGPVEVPSPAAPAAGTPARAGAPMRRAPSPGPSSLEADALGLGPAGRVAPRAPRDPSAPSEIAAAADLSSRFPSIEAAIESLMPMAPDPSAIDFDDSEVEPHGRSAVIRVPGPEDLVRSKPPTPPTLADIADTPDDHGDFAETPALKLLYRLLVGNLTGLLVVQVGGIKKEIYIRDGQPEFVSSNVASELFGNYLVAKGVLSDGELAMALAMMPHYGGKLGDTVVGLGLLKPLEVFRHLTRQVRSKLIDVCTWSKGTFAWYGGRENPREAFPLDLNIYEVLGAGALAIADDFADDWVVAHRAQRFRPARTRRIGLDRFELPGVLELDPQLDGTLTVGELVERSSDREERMRTARLLYLLWACELIRG
;
A
#
# COMPACT_ATOMS: atom_id res chain seq x y z
N MET A 1 0.61 34.94 1.62
CA MET A 1 -0.58 34.63 0.79
C MET A 1 -0.35 35.17 -0.61
N SER A 2 -0.56 34.38 -1.67
CA SER A 2 -0.66 34.95 -3.02
C SER A 2 -2.13 35.20 -3.33
N GLU A 3 -2.51 36.47 -3.52
CA GLU A 3 -3.83 36.88 -3.97
C GLU A 3 -4.07 36.29 -5.36
N PHE A 4 -5.12 35.49 -5.53
CA PHE A 4 -5.53 35.03 -6.86
C PHE A 4 -6.30 36.16 -7.58
N PRO A 5 -6.16 36.29 -8.91
CA PRO A 5 -5.47 35.37 -9.82
C PRO A 5 -3.94 35.58 -9.89
N VAL A 6 -3.19 34.47 -10.03
CA VAL A 6 -1.71 34.48 -10.14
C VAL A 6 -1.28 34.07 -11.55
N LYS A 7 -0.40 34.85 -12.20
CA LYS A 7 0.16 34.49 -13.50
C LYS A 7 1.15 33.31 -13.37
N PHE A 8 0.98 32.28 -14.19
CA PHE A 8 1.84 31.09 -14.23
C PHE A 8 2.13 30.70 -15.69
N GLY A 9 3.24 31.22 -16.22
CA GLY A 9 3.56 31.10 -17.65
C GLY A 9 2.48 31.74 -18.51
N ARG A 10 1.88 30.94 -19.42
CA ARG A 10 0.74 31.33 -20.25
C ARG A 10 -0.62 31.21 -19.57
N TYR A 11 -0.65 30.62 -18.38
CA TYR A 11 -1.87 30.39 -17.62
C TYR A 11 -2.07 31.47 -16.57
N GLN A 12 -3.32 31.71 -16.22
CA GLN A 12 -3.71 32.50 -15.05
C GLN A 12 -4.35 31.55 -14.05
N LEU A 13 -3.67 31.28 -12.94
CA LEU A 13 -4.22 30.48 -11.84
C LEU A 13 -5.32 31.30 -11.19
N VAL A 14 -6.53 30.73 -11.10
CA VAL A 14 -7.73 31.40 -10.63
C VAL A 14 -8.02 31.05 -9.18
N GLU A 15 -7.86 29.77 -8.83
CA GLU A 15 -8.03 29.29 -7.46
C GLU A 15 -7.21 28.01 -7.25
N ARG A 16 -6.82 27.75 -6.00
CA ARG A 16 -6.23 26.48 -5.62
C ARG A 16 -7.33 25.49 -5.25
N LEU A 17 -7.37 24.35 -5.95
CA LEU A 17 -8.35 23.30 -5.72
C LEU A 17 -7.98 22.42 -4.52
N ALA A 18 -6.72 21.99 -4.48
CA ALA A 18 -6.21 21.07 -3.48
C ALA A 18 -4.68 21.11 -3.41
N VAL A 19 -4.12 20.66 -2.28
CA VAL A 19 -2.70 20.35 -2.12
C VAL A 19 -2.62 18.86 -1.83
N GLY A 20 -2.01 18.10 -2.73
CA GLY A 20 -1.78 16.66 -2.56
C GLY A 20 -0.40 16.35 -2.01
N GLY A 21 -0.04 15.06 -1.99
CA GLY A 21 1.26 14.61 -1.47
C GLY A 21 2.45 14.79 -2.42
N MET A 22 2.19 14.99 -3.71
CA MET A 22 3.24 15.25 -4.71
C MET A 22 3.01 16.55 -5.50
N ALA A 23 1.77 17.01 -5.60
CA ALA A 23 1.41 18.13 -6.45
C ALA A 23 0.29 18.99 -5.85
N GLU A 24 0.24 20.24 -6.26
CA GLU A 24 -0.88 21.15 -6.03
C GLU A 24 -1.76 21.20 -7.28
N LEU A 25 -3.07 21.32 -7.09
CA LEU A 25 -4.06 21.45 -8.16
C LEU A 25 -4.63 22.86 -8.14
N PHE A 26 -4.69 23.51 -9.30
CA PHE A 26 -5.27 24.84 -9.48
C PHE A 26 -6.28 24.82 -10.62
N VAL A 27 -7.40 25.53 -10.47
CA VAL A 27 -8.15 25.97 -11.65
C VAL A 27 -7.35 27.08 -12.29
N ALA A 28 -7.18 27.00 -13.61
CA ALA A 28 -6.53 28.02 -14.39
C ALA A 28 -7.35 28.39 -15.62
N SER A 29 -7.09 29.58 -16.13
CA SER A 29 -7.54 30.05 -17.43
C SER A 29 -6.34 30.15 -18.37
N ALA A 30 -6.48 29.62 -19.58
CA ALA A 30 -5.57 29.89 -20.69
C ALA A 30 -6.23 30.89 -21.64
N ALA A 31 -5.56 32.02 -21.89
CA ALA A 31 -5.97 32.95 -22.94
C ALA A 31 -5.64 32.33 -24.31
N GLY A 32 -6.66 32.19 -25.15
CA GLY A 32 -6.58 31.82 -26.55
C GLY A 32 -6.67 33.03 -27.46
N GLU A 33 -6.49 32.79 -28.76
CA GLU A 33 -6.65 33.81 -29.79
C GLU A 33 -8.08 34.38 -29.79
N HIS A 34 -8.22 35.63 -30.23
CA HIS A 34 -9.49 36.33 -30.33
C HIS A 34 -10.30 36.46 -29.01
N GLY A 35 -9.61 36.44 -27.85
CA GLY A 35 -10.26 36.64 -26.54
C GLY A 35 -10.98 35.40 -26.00
N PHE A 36 -10.77 34.23 -26.61
CA PHE A 36 -11.23 32.97 -26.05
C PHE A 36 -10.48 32.65 -24.76
N ALA A 37 -11.17 32.19 -23.72
CA ALA A 37 -10.55 31.76 -22.47
C ALA A 37 -10.98 30.32 -22.17
N LYS A 38 -10.02 29.39 -22.09
CA LYS A 38 -10.28 28.00 -21.75
C LYS A 38 -9.96 27.75 -20.28
N ARG A 39 -10.96 27.29 -19.52
CA ARG A 39 -10.74 26.77 -18.16
C ARG A 39 -10.14 25.37 -18.20
N LEU A 40 -9.16 25.13 -17.34
CA LEU A 40 -8.41 23.88 -17.21
C LEU A 40 -7.89 23.72 -15.78
N VAL A 41 -7.35 22.55 -15.47
CA VAL A 41 -6.64 22.30 -14.21
C VAL A 41 -5.15 22.27 -14.47
N ILE A 42 -4.38 22.96 -13.61
CA ILE A 42 -2.93 22.85 -13.54
C ILE A 42 -2.57 22.01 -12.32
N LYS A 43 -2.03 20.82 -12.55
CA LYS A 43 -1.37 19.99 -11.54
C LYS A 43 0.11 20.35 -11.54
N ARG A 44 0.63 20.89 -10.44
CA ARG A 44 2.01 21.39 -10.34
C ARG A 44 2.79 20.59 -9.30
N LEU A 45 3.97 20.09 -9.65
CA LEU A 45 4.84 19.37 -8.72
C LEU A 45 5.25 20.29 -7.56
N LEU A 46 5.24 19.76 -6.32
CA LEU A 46 5.61 20.53 -5.14
C LEU A 46 7.09 20.97 -5.21
N PRO A 47 7.43 22.23 -4.86
CA PRO A 47 8.79 22.74 -5.01
C PRO A 47 9.87 21.91 -4.31
N HIS A 48 9.60 21.38 -3.12
CA HIS A 48 10.56 20.57 -2.36
C HIS A 48 10.77 19.16 -2.94
N LEU A 49 9.89 18.70 -3.84
CA LEU A 49 10.04 17.43 -4.56
C LEU A 49 10.66 17.61 -5.95
N ALA A 50 10.69 18.84 -6.46
CA ALA A 50 11.28 19.13 -7.77
C ALA A 50 12.80 18.93 -7.80
N THR A 51 13.47 18.94 -6.64
CA THR A 51 14.91 18.68 -6.51
C THR A 51 15.26 17.19 -6.44
N GLU A 52 14.26 16.32 -6.38
CA GLU A 52 14.42 14.88 -6.23
C GLU A 52 14.15 14.18 -7.58
N PRO A 53 15.19 13.65 -8.27
CA PRO A 53 15.06 13.11 -9.64
C PRO A 53 14.01 12.00 -9.77
N LEU A 54 13.78 11.26 -8.69
CA LEU A 54 12.75 10.21 -8.63
C LEU A 54 11.34 10.77 -8.78
N TYR A 55 10.99 11.82 -8.05
CA TYR A 55 9.64 12.40 -8.09
C TYR A 55 9.38 13.15 -9.39
N GLU A 56 10.41 13.80 -9.95
CA GLU A 56 10.36 14.37 -11.30
C GLU A 56 10.06 13.28 -12.35
N ALA A 57 10.81 12.17 -12.34
CA ALA A 57 10.58 11.06 -13.25
C ALA A 57 9.14 10.53 -13.12
N MET A 58 8.70 10.21 -11.91
CA MET A 58 7.35 9.72 -11.62
C MET A 58 6.25 10.66 -12.16
N PHE A 59 6.42 11.98 -11.97
CA PHE A 59 5.48 12.98 -12.44
C PHE A 59 5.42 13.07 -13.98
N ILE A 60 6.58 13.00 -14.64
CA ILE A 60 6.68 12.98 -16.11
C ILE A 60 6.04 11.71 -16.68
N ASP A 61 6.27 10.56 -16.05
CA ASP A 61 5.69 9.29 -16.49
C ASP A 61 4.17 9.27 -16.33
N GLU A 62 3.67 9.84 -15.24
CA GLU A 62 2.24 10.02 -15.02
C GLU A 62 1.60 10.83 -16.16
N ALA A 63 2.22 11.96 -16.50
CA ALA A 63 1.78 12.82 -17.58
C ALA A 63 1.82 12.12 -18.95
N LYS A 64 2.91 11.40 -19.24
CA LYS A 64 3.09 10.68 -20.51
C LYS A 64 2.05 9.59 -20.71
N LEU A 65 1.74 8.81 -19.68
CA LEU A 65 0.72 7.77 -19.78
C LEU A 65 -0.67 8.40 -19.93
N THR A 66 -0.99 9.40 -19.10
CA THR A 66 -2.31 10.04 -19.13
C THR A 66 -2.55 10.80 -20.43
N ALA A 67 -1.50 11.33 -21.07
CA ALA A 67 -1.59 11.93 -22.41
C ALA A 67 -1.93 10.93 -23.52
N ARG A 68 -1.60 9.64 -23.36
CA ARG A 68 -1.98 8.57 -24.31
C ARG A 68 -3.42 8.09 -24.11
N LEU A 69 -4.03 8.38 -22.97
CA LEU A 69 -5.40 7.99 -22.67
C LEU A 69 -6.38 8.99 -23.30
N VAL A 70 -7.15 8.53 -24.28
CA VAL A 70 -8.19 9.30 -24.96
C VAL A 70 -9.50 8.55 -24.84
N HIS A 71 -10.28 8.89 -23.81
CA HIS A 71 -11.55 8.23 -23.52
C HIS A 71 -12.55 9.22 -22.92
N PRO A 72 -13.85 9.19 -23.28
CA PRO A 72 -14.85 10.13 -22.75
C PRO A 72 -14.96 10.11 -21.22
N LYS A 73 -14.70 8.95 -20.60
CA LYS A 73 -14.77 8.73 -19.15
C LYS A 73 -13.43 8.91 -18.42
N ILE A 74 -12.40 9.41 -19.10
CA ILE A 74 -11.11 9.78 -18.49
C ILE A 74 -10.91 11.28 -18.70
N ALA A 75 -10.42 11.99 -17.68
CA ALA A 75 -10.09 13.41 -17.87
C ALA A 75 -8.86 13.57 -18.77
N GLN A 76 -9.01 14.38 -19.82
CA GLN A 76 -7.98 14.51 -20.83
C GLN A 76 -6.78 15.29 -20.30
N THR A 77 -5.57 14.73 -20.42
CA THR A 77 -4.34 15.52 -20.30
C THR A 77 -4.11 16.30 -21.60
N HIS A 78 -3.92 17.61 -21.48
CA HIS A 78 -3.68 18.50 -22.61
C HIS A 78 -2.19 18.73 -22.85
N GLU A 79 -1.40 18.90 -21.79
CA GLU A 79 0.02 19.25 -21.91
C GLU A 79 0.81 18.89 -20.65
N LEU A 80 2.05 18.49 -20.84
CA LEU A 80 3.11 18.51 -19.82
C LEU A 80 4.07 19.65 -20.16
N GLY A 81 4.39 20.50 -19.18
CA GLY A 81 5.31 21.61 -19.39
C GLY A 81 6.08 22.01 -18.14
N LYS A 82 6.88 23.07 -18.30
CA LYS A 82 7.71 23.64 -17.24
C LYS A 82 7.62 25.17 -17.28
N VAL A 83 7.38 25.81 -16.14
CA VAL A 83 7.47 27.27 -15.98
C VAL A 83 8.57 27.56 -14.98
N GLY A 84 9.67 28.18 -15.42
CA GLY A 84 10.89 28.28 -14.61
C GLY A 84 11.39 26.88 -14.26
N GLU A 85 11.55 26.57 -12.97
CA GLU A 85 11.89 25.23 -12.47
C GLU A 85 10.68 24.35 -12.11
N GLN A 86 9.46 24.83 -12.32
CA GLN A 86 8.25 24.14 -11.85
C GLN A 86 7.59 23.34 -12.98
N LEU A 87 7.59 22.01 -12.84
CA LEU A 87 6.86 21.10 -13.72
C LEU A 87 5.35 21.17 -13.46
N TYR A 88 4.58 21.11 -14.55
CA TYR A 88 3.12 21.08 -14.48
C TYR A 88 2.50 20.18 -15.54
N ILE A 89 1.30 19.69 -15.24
CA ILE A 89 0.40 19.01 -16.17
C ILE A 89 -0.87 19.86 -16.29
N ALA A 90 -1.18 20.30 -17.51
CA ALA A 90 -2.44 20.94 -17.83
C ALA A 90 -3.45 19.87 -18.29
N MET A 91 -4.61 19.84 -17.66
CA MET A 91 -5.64 18.82 -17.89
C MET A 91 -7.04 19.42 -17.94
N GLU A 92 -7.98 18.64 -18.45
CA GLU A 92 -9.40 18.98 -18.51
C GLU A 92 -9.94 19.46 -17.15
N PHE A 93 -10.66 20.59 -17.15
CA PHE A 93 -11.45 20.99 -16.00
C PHE A 93 -12.84 20.37 -16.08
N VAL A 94 -13.13 19.44 -15.17
CA VAL A 94 -14.45 18.83 -15.03
C VAL A 94 -15.29 19.70 -14.09
N ASP A 95 -16.21 20.47 -14.66
CA ASP A 95 -17.11 21.32 -13.89
C ASP A 95 -18.17 20.47 -13.18
N GLY A 96 -18.04 20.26 -11.88
CA GLY A 96 -18.93 19.40 -11.11
C GLY A 96 -18.41 19.09 -9.70
N ILE A 97 -18.79 17.92 -9.16
CA ILE A 97 -18.37 17.45 -7.82
C ILE A 97 -17.70 16.08 -7.93
N ASP A 98 -16.87 15.71 -6.96
CA ASP A 98 -16.37 14.35 -6.84
C ASP A 98 -17.33 13.44 -6.04
N VAL A 99 -17.20 12.12 -6.19
CA VAL A 99 -18.04 11.15 -5.47
C VAL A 99 -17.81 11.22 -3.96
N LEU A 100 -16.63 11.61 -3.48
CA LEU A 100 -16.38 11.79 -2.03
C LEU A 100 -17.27 12.91 -1.46
N ALA A 101 -17.36 14.04 -2.15
CA ALA A 101 -18.21 15.17 -1.78
C ALA A 101 -19.69 14.79 -1.83
N LEU A 102 -20.11 14.06 -2.86
CA LEU A 102 -21.46 13.49 -2.94
C LEU A 102 -21.79 12.62 -1.72
N LEU A 103 -20.92 11.65 -1.38
CA LEU A 103 -21.15 10.74 -0.26
C LEU A 103 -21.16 11.46 1.09
N ARG A 104 -20.32 12.48 1.27
CA ARG A 104 -20.33 13.34 2.46
C ARG A 104 -21.63 14.12 2.61
N GLU A 105 -22.12 14.69 1.51
CA GLU A 105 -23.38 15.44 1.53
C GLU A 105 -24.58 14.51 1.81
N LEU A 106 -24.64 13.34 1.16
CA LEU A 106 -25.66 12.33 1.44
C LEU A 106 -25.63 11.86 2.90
N ALA A 107 -24.43 11.60 3.45
CA ALA A 107 -24.28 11.22 4.86
C ALA A 107 -24.80 12.32 5.80
N HIS A 108 -24.56 13.59 5.48
CA HIS A 108 -25.09 14.72 6.26
C HIS A 108 -26.62 14.81 6.17
N ARG A 109 -27.20 14.54 4.99
CA ARG A 109 -28.65 14.43 4.78
C ARG A 109 -29.24 13.14 5.39
N LYS A 110 -28.41 12.22 5.88
CA LYS A 110 -28.78 10.87 6.33
C LYS A 110 -29.50 10.06 5.22
N GLU A 111 -29.08 10.28 3.99
CA GLU A 111 -29.60 9.63 2.79
C GLU A 111 -28.57 8.64 2.22
N ARG A 112 -29.05 7.65 1.45
CA ARG A 112 -28.22 6.74 0.66
C ARG A 112 -28.36 7.07 -0.82
N LEU A 113 -27.29 6.85 -1.59
CA LEU A 113 -27.39 6.96 -3.04
C LEU A 113 -28.30 5.85 -3.57
N ALA A 114 -29.20 6.19 -4.49
CA ALA A 114 -30.08 5.20 -5.08
C ALA A 114 -29.26 4.13 -5.83
N PRO A 115 -29.57 2.81 -5.70
CA PRO A 115 -28.72 1.76 -6.24
C PRO A 115 -28.41 1.88 -7.73
N HIS A 116 -29.39 2.27 -8.54
CA HIS A 116 -29.20 2.46 -9.99
C HIS A 116 -28.22 3.59 -10.33
N LEU A 117 -28.11 4.63 -9.51
CA LEU A 117 -27.13 5.71 -9.70
C LEU A 117 -25.72 5.25 -9.32
N ALA A 118 -25.59 4.53 -8.21
CA ALA A 118 -24.33 3.93 -7.78
C ALA A 118 -23.79 2.95 -8.84
N VAL A 119 -24.66 2.08 -9.35
CA VAL A 119 -24.34 1.12 -10.41
C VAL A 119 -23.95 1.83 -11.71
N TRP A 120 -24.66 2.90 -12.11
CA TRP A 120 -24.29 3.69 -13.28
C TRP A 120 -22.90 4.32 -13.13
N ILE A 121 -22.59 4.93 -11.98
CA ILE A 121 -21.27 5.52 -11.73
C ILE A 121 -20.18 4.44 -11.81
N ALA A 122 -20.38 3.29 -11.16
CA ALA A 122 -19.42 2.18 -11.22
C ALA A 122 -19.26 1.62 -12.64
N HIS A 123 -20.34 1.50 -13.41
CA HIS A 123 -20.33 1.08 -14.80
C HIS A 123 -19.45 1.99 -15.66
N GLU A 124 -19.61 3.30 -15.55
CA GLU A 124 -18.82 4.27 -16.33
C GLU A 124 -17.34 4.28 -15.94
N VAL A 125 -17.02 4.05 -14.65
CA VAL A 125 -15.64 3.86 -14.18
C VAL A 125 -15.03 2.59 -14.75
N LEU A 126 -15.78 1.48 -14.80
CA LEU A 126 -15.29 0.22 -15.37
C LEU A 126 -15.07 0.33 -16.88
N ASP A 127 -15.88 1.12 -17.59
CA ASP A 127 -15.67 1.42 -19.00
C ASP A 127 -14.34 2.17 -19.24
N ALA A 128 -14.05 3.17 -18.40
CA ALA A 128 -12.75 3.87 -18.41
C ALA A 128 -11.57 2.92 -18.14
N LEU A 129 -11.73 2.02 -17.16
CA LEU A 129 -10.70 1.07 -16.76
C LEU A 129 -10.43 0.03 -17.84
N GLU A 130 -11.47 -0.53 -18.47
CA GLU A 130 -11.33 -1.48 -19.58
C GLU A 130 -10.50 -0.87 -20.72
N TYR A 131 -10.78 0.39 -21.08
CA TYR A 131 -10.00 1.10 -22.08
C TYR A 131 -8.52 1.22 -21.67
N ALA A 132 -8.25 1.63 -20.43
CA ALA A 132 -6.88 1.80 -19.94
C ALA A 132 -6.12 0.47 -19.85
N HIS A 133 -6.75 -0.58 -19.31
CA HIS A 133 -6.17 -1.92 -19.12
C HIS A 133 -5.73 -2.56 -20.43
N ASN A 134 -6.47 -2.31 -21.52
CA ASN A 134 -6.16 -2.82 -22.86
C ASN A 134 -5.27 -1.89 -23.71
N LEU A 135 -4.74 -0.80 -23.14
CA LEU A 135 -3.90 0.13 -23.89
C LEU A 135 -2.61 -0.56 -24.37
N THR A 136 -2.29 -0.38 -25.64
CA THR A 136 -1.07 -0.93 -26.26
C THR A 136 -0.05 0.15 -26.62
N THR A 137 1.20 -0.27 -26.80
CA THR A 137 2.22 0.51 -27.48
C THR A 137 1.93 0.58 -28.99
N ASP A 138 2.67 1.44 -29.69
CA ASP A 138 2.52 1.61 -31.14
C ASP A 138 2.89 0.32 -31.90
N ASP A 139 3.75 -0.52 -31.31
CA ASP A 139 4.10 -1.86 -31.80
C ASP A 139 3.08 -2.96 -31.43
N GLY A 140 1.93 -2.59 -30.85
CA GLY A 140 0.85 -3.51 -30.49
C GLY A 140 1.08 -4.32 -29.19
N LYS A 141 2.10 -4.01 -28.39
CA LYS A 141 2.34 -4.71 -27.11
C LYS A 141 1.46 -4.13 -25.99
N PRO A 142 0.85 -4.95 -25.13
CA PRO A 142 0.13 -4.46 -23.96
C PRO A 142 1.03 -3.62 -23.05
N MET A 143 0.55 -2.48 -22.60
CA MET A 143 1.28 -1.63 -21.67
C MET A 143 1.16 -2.06 -20.21
N GLY A 144 0.16 -2.90 -19.89
CA GLY A 144 -0.09 -3.33 -18.51
C GLY A 144 -0.48 -2.18 -17.58
N VAL A 145 -1.28 -1.23 -18.07
CA VAL A 145 -1.72 -0.08 -17.27
C VAL A 145 -2.66 -0.57 -16.17
N VAL A 146 -2.38 -0.18 -14.93
CA VAL A 146 -3.26 -0.40 -13.76
C VAL A 146 -3.34 0.92 -13.01
N HIS A 147 -4.54 1.34 -12.63
CA HIS A 147 -4.77 2.65 -12.01
C HIS A 147 -4.27 2.72 -10.57
N ARG A 148 -4.47 1.69 -9.74
CA ARG A 148 -3.92 1.52 -8.37
C ARG A 148 -4.34 2.58 -7.32
N ASP A 149 -5.26 3.48 -7.67
CA ASP A 149 -5.77 4.54 -6.77
C ASP A 149 -7.24 4.87 -7.05
N ILE A 150 -8.06 3.86 -7.35
CA ILE A 150 -9.50 4.07 -7.49
C ILE A 150 -10.08 4.41 -6.11
N SER A 151 -10.69 5.58 -6.00
CA SER A 151 -11.33 6.08 -4.77
C SER A 151 -12.38 7.14 -5.12
N PRO A 152 -13.35 7.45 -4.22
CA PRO A 152 -14.38 8.45 -4.46
C PRO A 152 -13.86 9.85 -4.82
N SER A 153 -12.67 10.24 -4.34
CA SER A 153 -12.07 11.54 -4.69
C SER A 153 -11.54 11.60 -6.12
N ASN A 154 -11.33 10.44 -6.76
CA ASN A 154 -10.76 10.33 -8.10
C ASN A 154 -11.85 10.06 -9.17
N VAL A 155 -13.13 10.08 -8.78
CA VAL A 155 -14.27 9.94 -9.69
C VAL A 155 -15.07 11.24 -9.66
N LEU A 156 -15.07 11.97 -10.78
CA LEU A 156 -15.73 13.25 -10.93
C LEU A 156 -17.07 13.08 -11.66
N LEU A 157 -18.08 13.82 -11.19
CA LEU A 157 -19.42 13.90 -11.75
C LEU A 157 -19.63 15.32 -12.29
N SER A 158 -19.67 15.46 -13.62
CA SER A 158 -19.86 16.77 -14.25
C SER A 158 -21.28 17.29 -14.05
N ALA A 159 -21.46 18.60 -14.09
CA ALA A 159 -22.77 19.25 -14.09
C ALA A 159 -23.62 18.90 -15.33
N ARG A 160 -23.01 18.30 -16.35
CA ARG A 160 -23.70 17.75 -17.54
C ARG A 160 -24.04 16.26 -17.40
N GLY A 161 -23.61 15.63 -16.30
CA GLY A 161 -23.89 14.24 -15.98
C GLY A 161 -22.85 13.23 -16.47
N ASP A 162 -21.68 13.70 -16.90
CA ASP A 162 -20.57 12.83 -17.29
C ASP A 162 -19.86 12.30 -16.04
N VAL A 163 -19.51 11.03 -16.05
CA VAL A 163 -18.61 10.42 -15.06
C VAL A 163 -17.21 10.40 -15.64
N LYS A 164 -16.23 10.96 -14.93
CA LYS A 164 -14.83 11.02 -15.36
C LYS A 164 -13.89 10.53 -14.27
N LEU A 165 -13.02 9.60 -14.66
CA LEU A 165 -11.92 9.11 -13.85
C LEU A 165 -10.70 10.03 -13.99
N VAL A 166 -10.03 10.32 -12.88
CA VAL A 166 -8.83 11.17 -12.81
C VAL A 166 -7.70 10.51 -12.03
N ASP A 167 -6.48 11.04 -12.18
CA ASP A 167 -5.28 10.69 -11.39
C ASP A 167 -4.89 9.20 -11.43
N PHE A 168 -4.38 8.75 -12.57
CA PHE A 168 -3.78 7.42 -12.68
C PHE A 168 -2.57 7.32 -11.75
N GLY A 169 -2.60 6.39 -10.78
CA GLY A 169 -1.63 6.24 -9.70
C GLY A 169 -0.27 5.66 -10.12
N ILE A 170 0.26 6.10 -11.26
CA ILE A 170 1.46 5.59 -11.94
C ILE A 170 2.71 5.77 -11.07
N ALA A 171 2.73 6.83 -10.25
CA ALA A 171 3.71 7.03 -9.20
C ALA A 171 3.89 5.77 -8.31
N ARG A 172 2.81 5.06 -7.98
CA ARG A 172 2.85 3.86 -7.13
C ARG A 172 3.37 2.61 -7.86
N ALA A 173 3.55 2.66 -9.18
CA ALA A 173 3.91 1.50 -9.98
C ALA A 173 5.41 1.27 -10.17
N ARG A 174 6.23 2.33 -10.17
CA ARG A 174 7.68 2.23 -10.39
C ARG A 174 8.49 1.95 -9.13
N ASP A 175 8.05 2.46 -7.99
CA ASP A 175 8.73 2.24 -6.71
C ASP A 175 7.71 2.26 -5.55
N PRO A 176 7.09 1.11 -5.23
CA PRO A 176 6.13 0.99 -4.13
C PRO A 176 6.73 1.39 -2.78
N GLU A 177 8.04 1.20 -2.57
CA GLU A 177 8.68 1.53 -1.29
C GLU A 177 8.91 3.03 -1.12
N ARG A 178 9.19 3.77 -2.20
CA ARG A 178 9.44 5.24 -2.13
C ARG A 178 8.23 6.09 -2.46
N ALA A 179 7.29 5.62 -3.29
CA ALA A 179 6.04 6.33 -3.55
C ALA A 179 5.21 6.53 -2.28
N HIS A 180 5.34 5.63 -1.31
CA HIS A 180 4.71 5.77 0.00
C HIS A 180 5.51 6.64 0.97
N LYS A 181 6.79 6.99 0.73
CA LYS A 181 7.62 7.80 1.65
C LYS A 181 7.38 9.31 1.61
N SER A 182 6.58 9.84 0.69
CA SER A 182 6.25 11.28 0.68
C SER A 182 5.61 11.68 2.03
N LYS A 183 6.23 12.60 2.77
CA LYS A 183 5.85 13.01 4.14
C LYS A 183 4.45 13.64 4.28
N SER A 184 3.68 13.75 3.21
CA SER A 184 2.36 14.37 3.25
C SER A 184 1.27 13.40 3.73
N GLY A 185 0.52 13.81 4.75
CA GLY A 185 -0.65 13.14 5.32
C GLY A 185 -1.85 12.95 4.39
N THR A 186 -1.67 13.11 3.06
CA THR A 186 -2.74 12.93 2.05
C THR A 186 -3.12 11.45 1.86
N LEU A 187 -2.28 10.51 2.30
CA LEU A 187 -2.62 9.07 2.29
C LEU A 187 -3.61 8.68 3.40
N LYS A 188 -3.83 9.58 4.37
CA LYS A 188 -4.69 9.36 5.52
C LYS A 188 -6.14 9.11 5.04
N GLY A 189 -6.61 7.86 5.18
CA GLY A 189 -7.97 7.45 4.76
C GLY A 189 -8.14 6.91 3.33
N LYS A 190 -7.08 6.73 2.53
CA LYS A 190 -7.13 6.04 1.23
C LYS A 190 -6.84 4.53 1.30
N TYR A 191 -6.27 4.03 2.40
CA TYR A 191 -5.93 2.61 2.57
C TYR A 191 -7.12 1.67 2.35
N GLY A 192 -8.32 2.08 2.75
CA GLY A 192 -9.54 1.30 2.57
C GLY A 192 -9.92 0.99 1.12
N TYR A 193 -9.32 1.65 0.12
CA TYR A 193 -9.59 1.35 -1.30
C TYR A 193 -8.50 0.52 -1.97
N MET A 194 -7.42 0.20 -1.26
CA MET A 194 -6.40 -0.71 -1.79
C MET A 194 -6.98 -2.11 -1.96
N SER A 195 -6.42 -2.89 -2.88
CA SER A 195 -6.67 -4.32 -2.95
C SER A 195 -5.78 -5.10 -1.96
N PRO A 196 -6.15 -6.35 -1.61
CA PRO A 196 -5.30 -7.22 -0.80
C PRO A 196 -3.86 -7.30 -1.32
N GLU A 197 -3.69 -7.49 -2.63
CA GLU A 197 -2.39 -7.62 -3.27
C GLU A 197 -1.54 -6.35 -3.18
N GLN A 198 -2.16 -5.17 -3.20
CA GLN A 198 -1.46 -3.89 -2.98
C GLN A 198 -0.93 -3.77 -1.55
N VAL A 199 -1.70 -4.24 -0.56
CA VAL A 199 -1.28 -4.24 0.84
C VAL A 199 -0.12 -5.22 1.07
N GLN A 200 -0.17 -6.38 0.40
CA GLN A 200 0.80 -7.47 0.55
C GLN A 200 2.08 -7.31 -0.28
N GLU A 201 2.14 -6.33 -1.19
CA GLU A 201 3.27 -6.17 -2.14
C GLU A 201 3.49 -7.37 -3.07
N VAL A 202 2.45 -8.16 -3.33
CA VAL A 202 2.52 -9.23 -4.34
C VAL A 202 2.26 -8.65 -5.74
N PRO A 203 2.56 -9.37 -6.85
CA PRO A 203 2.33 -8.86 -8.19
C PRO A 203 0.89 -8.37 -8.40
N ILE A 204 0.76 -7.13 -8.89
CA ILE A 204 -0.52 -6.45 -9.11
C ILE A 204 -0.85 -6.46 -10.60
N ASP A 205 -2.05 -6.89 -10.94
CA ASP A 205 -2.64 -6.74 -12.28
C ASP A 205 -3.92 -5.89 -12.26
N HIS A 206 -4.61 -5.81 -13.39
CA HIS A 206 -5.83 -5.02 -13.58
C HIS A 206 -6.99 -5.41 -12.64
N ARG A 207 -6.98 -6.62 -12.07
CA ARG A 207 -8.00 -7.10 -11.14
C ARG A 207 -7.91 -6.44 -9.77
N SER A 208 -6.82 -5.73 -9.50
CA SER A 208 -6.72 -4.81 -8.35
C SER A 208 -7.69 -3.65 -8.48
N ASP A 209 -7.82 -3.06 -9.67
CA ASP A 209 -8.77 -1.95 -9.88
C ASP A 209 -10.22 -2.46 -9.80
N VAL A 210 -10.48 -3.70 -10.24
CA VAL A 210 -11.79 -4.37 -10.09
C VAL A 210 -12.20 -4.45 -8.61
N PHE A 211 -11.27 -4.83 -7.73
CA PHE A 211 -11.52 -4.86 -6.29
C PHE A 211 -11.84 -3.46 -5.76
N SER A 212 -11.03 -2.46 -6.09
CA SER A 212 -11.22 -1.09 -5.65
C SER A 212 -12.54 -0.48 -6.15
N VAL A 213 -13.01 -0.82 -7.36
CA VAL A 213 -14.36 -0.45 -7.82
C VAL A 213 -15.45 -1.18 -7.01
N GLY A 214 -15.22 -2.44 -6.63
CA GLY A 214 -16.08 -3.16 -5.69
C GLY A 214 -16.23 -2.42 -4.35
N VAL A 215 -15.13 -1.90 -3.80
CA VAL A 215 -15.15 -1.06 -2.59
C VAL A 215 -15.95 0.21 -2.84
N LEU A 216 -15.64 0.95 -3.91
CA LEU A 216 -16.35 2.17 -4.29
C LEU A 216 -17.87 1.95 -4.40
N LEU A 217 -18.30 0.88 -5.07
CA LEU A 217 -19.71 0.52 -5.21
C LEU A 217 -20.35 0.21 -3.85
N ALA A 218 -19.69 -0.57 -3.00
CA ALA A 218 -20.18 -0.90 -1.66
C ALA A 218 -20.39 0.36 -0.80
N GLU A 219 -19.46 1.31 -0.84
CA GLU A 219 -19.58 2.56 -0.09
C GLU A 219 -20.70 3.44 -0.64
N MET A 220 -20.86 3.52 -1.96
CA MET A 220 -21.97 4.25 -2.58
C MET A 220 -23.34 3.66 -2.19
N LEU A 221 -23.45 2.33 -2.13
CA LEU A 221 -24.70 1.65 -1.80
C LEU A 221 -25.05 1.71 -0.31
N THR A 222 -24.04 1.57 0.56
CA THR A 222 -24.26 1.53 2.01
C THR A 222 -24.23 2.91 2.67
N GLY A 223 -23.60 3.90 2.02
CA GLY A 223 -23.32 5.23 2.59
C GLY A 223 -22.26 5.20 3.71
N ARG A 224 -21.51 4.11 3.84
CA ARG A 224 -20.57 3.84 4.93
C ARG A 224 -19.22 3.39 4.35
N ARG A 225 -18.13 3.69 5.04
CA ARG A 225 -16.83 3.11 4.70
C ARG A 225 -16.87 1.59 4.82
N LEU A 226 -16.38 0.89 3.80
CA LEU A 226 -16.37 -0.58 3.78
C LEU A 226 -15.35 -1.14 4.76
N PHE A 227 -14.13 -0.58 4.74
CA PHE A 227 -13.06 -0.90 5.67
C PHE A 227 -12.77 0.32 6.54
N ALA A 228 -13.07 0.21 7.83
CA ALA A 228 -12.91 1.28 8.80
C ALA A 228 -12.60 0.71 10.18
N ALA A 229 -11.61 1.29 10.84
CA ALA A 229 -11.15 0.93 12.17
C ALA A 229 -10.60 2.17 12.90
N ALA A 230 -10.25 2.03 14.18
CA ALA A 230 -9.76 3.14 15.00
C ALA A 230 -8.36 3.63 14.55
N ASN A 231 -7.52 2.72 14.07
CA ASN A 231 -6.21 3.04 13.51
C ASN A 231 -6.09 2.56 12.05
N GLU A 232 -5.14 3.13 11.32
CA GLU A 232 -4.95 2.84 9.89
C GLU A 232 -4.33 1.46 9.63
N LEU A 233 -3.57 0.93 10.61
CA LEU A 233 -3.00 -0.41 10.53
C LEU A 233 -4.12 -1.47 10.49
N ASP A 234 -5.14 -1.31 11.32
CA ASP A 234 -6.32 -2.17 11.35
C ASP A 234 -7.12 -2.09 10.04
N VAL A 235 -7.20 -0.91 9.42
CA VAL A 235 -7.82 -0.78 8.09
C VAL A 235 -7.06 -1.60 7.05
N LEU A 236 -5.73 -1.53 7.03
CA LEU A 236 -4.90 -2.33 6.12
C LEU A 236 -5.11 -3.83 6.32
N LEU A 237 -5.25 -4.28 7.57
CA LEU A 237 -5.54 -5.69 7.89
C LEU A 237 -6.91 -6.11 7.38
N MET A 238 -7.93 -5.28 7.58
CA MET A 238 -9.27 -5.55 7.06
C MET A 238 -9.28 -5.66 5.52
N VAL A 239 -8.54 -4.78 4.85
CA VAL A 239 -8.38 -4.79 3.39
C VAL A 239 -7.69 -6.07 2.93
N ARG A 240 -6.55 -6.41 3.52
CA ARG A 240 -5.79 -7.62 3.20
C ARG A 240 -6.63 -8.88 3.33
N ASP A 241 -7.38 -8.99 4.42
CA ASP A 241 -8.22 -10.14 4.70
C ASP A 241 -9.56 -10.09 3.96
N ALA A 242 -9.82 -9.00 3.20
CA ALA A 242 -11.11 -8.69 2.60
C ALA A 242 -12.28 -8.90 3.59
N ARG A 243 -12.16 -8.36 4.82
CA ARG A 243 -13.17 -8.52 5.88
C ARG A 243 -14.42 -7.71 5.59
N LEU A 244 -15.45 -8.37 5.07
CA LEU A 244 -16.71 -7.74 4.64
C LEU A 244 -17.78 -7.61 5.73
N ALA A 245 -17.44 -7.73 7.02
CA ALA A 245 -18.40 -7.68 8.13
C ALA A 245 -19.26 -6.39 8.14
N ARG A 246 -18.67 -5.25 7.74
CA ARG A 246 -19.42 -3.99 7.61
C ARG A 246 -20.42 -4.06 6.45
N LEU A 247 -20.08 -4.68 5.32
CA LEU A 247 -21.02 -4.91 4.24
C LEU A 247 -22.17 -5.82 4.69
N ASP A 248 -21.87 -6.87 5.45
CA ASP A 248 -22.90 -7.76 5.99
C ASP A 248 -23.86 -7.01 6.93
N LYS A 249 -23.33 -6.10 7.75
CA LYS A 249 -24.10 -5.29 8.70
C LYS A 249 -24.96 -4.20 8.01
N TYR A 250 -24.38 -3.44 7.08
CA TYR A 250 -25.04 -2.24 6.52
C TYR A 250 -25.67 -2.44 5.14
N GLY A 251 -25.34 -3.53 4.45
CA GLY A 251 -25.85 -3.88 3.13
C GLY A 251 -26.81 -5.07 3.13
N ALA A 252 -27.35 -5.44 4.30
CA ALA A 252 -28.31 -6.55 4.43
C ALA A 252 -29.63 -6.32 3.67
N ASP A 253 -29.97 -5.05 3.39
CA ASP A 253 -31.15 -4.64 2.63
C ASP A 253 -30.93 -4.58 1.11
N LEU A 254 -29.70 -4.84 0.64
CA LEU A 254 -29.40 -4.84 -0.79
C LEU A 254 -30.01 -6.05 -1.49
N GLU A 255 -30.46 -5.82 -2.72
CA GLU A 255 -30.96 -6.89 -3.60
C GLU A 255 -29.88 -7.96 -3.83
N ALA A 256 -30.28 -9.23 -3.80
CA ALA A 256 -29.37 -10.36 -3.76
C ALA A 256 -28.45 -10.46 -4.99
N GLY A 257 -29.00 -10.20 -6.19
CA GLY A 257 -28.24 -10.16 -7.44
C GLY A 257 -27.15 -9.08 -7.42
N LEU A 258 -27.50 -7.85 -7.05
CA LEU A 258 -26.51 -6.76 -6.92
C LEU A 258 -25.45 -7.06 -5.86
N SER A 259 -25.86 -7.59 -4.71
CA SER A 259 -24.96 -7.99 -3.63
C SER A 259 -23.98 -9.08 -4.11
N ALA A 260 -24.45 -10.07 -4.86
CA ALA A 260 -23.62 -11.13 -5.42
C ALA A 260 -22.59 -10.59 -6.45
N ILE A 261 -23.03 -9.71 -7.36
CA ILE A 261 -22.16 -9.09 -8.37
C ILE A 261 -21.03 -8.29 -7.70
N MET A 262 -21.36 -7.48 -6.70
CA MET A 262 -20.40 -6.68 -5.93
C MET A 262 -19.46 -7.55 -5.08
N ARG A 263 -19.98 -8.56 -4.39
CA ARG A 263 -19.17 -9.47 -3.55
C ARG A 263 -18.16 -10.26 -4.36
N ARG A 264 -18.47 -10.60 -5.62
CA ARG A 264 -17.50 -11.24 -6.52
C ARG A 264 -16.29 -10.32 -6.79
N ALA A 265 -16.50 -9.02 -6.98
CA ALA A 265 -15.39 -8.07 -7.14
C ALA A 265 -14.52 -7.95 -5.87
N LEU A 266 -15.12 -8.15 -4.70
CA LEU A 266 -14.48 -8.05 -3.37
C LEU A 266 -13.82 -9.36 -2.89
N ARG A 267 -13.68 -10.39 -3.74
CA ARG A 267 -12.98 -11.63 -3.34
C ARG A 267 -11.51 -11.34 -3.05
N LYS A 268 -10.98 -11.96 -1.99
CA LYS A 268 -9.56 -11.81 -1.62
C LYS A 268 -8.64 -12.27 -2.75
N ASN A 269 -8.85 -13.48 -3.26
CA ASN A 269 -8.08 -14.02 -4.38
C ASN A 269 -8.48 -13.33 -5.71
N PRO A 270 -7.53 -12.70 -6.44
CA PRO A 270 -7.79 -12.10 -7.75
C PRO A 270 -8.41 -13.06 -8.79
N ASP A 271 -8.08 -14.36 -8.74
CA ASP A 271 -8.61 -15.35 -9.68
C ASP A 271 -10.10 -15.64 -9.50
N GLU A 272 -10.66 -15.35 -8.32
CA GLU A 272 -12.08 -15.52 -8.01
C GLU A 272 -12.92 -14.29 -8.37
N ARG A 273 -12.27 -13.18 -8.75
CA ARG A 273 -12.93 -11.92 -9.11
C ARG A 273 -13.52 -11.98 -10.52
N TRP A 274 -14.00 -10.83 -10.98
CA TRP A 274 -14.29 -10.65 -12.41
C TRP A 274 -12.97 -10.64 -13.20
N PRO A 275 -12.88 -11.37 -14.32
CA PRO A 275 -11.63 -11.52 -15.07
C PRO A 275 -11.16 -10.22 -15.74
N SER A 276 -12.06 -9.27 -15.98
CA SER A 276 -11.76 -7.95 -16.57
C SER A 276 -12.74 -6.89 -16.07
N ALA A 277 -12.42 -5.61 -16.31
CA ALA A 277 -13.32 -4.50 -16.03
C ALA A 277 -14.58 -4.58 -16.90
N ALA A 278 -14.48 -4.98 -18.17
CA ALA A 278 -15.62 -5.26 -19.04
C ALA A 278 -16.56 -6.31 -18.46
N ALA A 279 -16.04 -7.45 -17.97
CA ALA A 279 -16.89 -8.50 -17.43
C ALA A 279 -17.70 -8.03 -16.20
N TYR A 280 -17.09 -7.19 -15.36
CA TYR A 280 -17.80 -6.60 -14.23
C TYR A 280 -18.82 -5.54 -14.68
N ARG A 281 -18.44 -4.68 -15.65
CA ARG A 281 -19.31 -3.67 -16.25
C ARG A 281 -20.57 -4.31 -16.83
N ASP A 282 -20.39 -5.37 -17.61
CA ASP A 282 -21.46 -6.05 -18.33
C ASP A 282 -22.44 -6.70 -17.35
N ALA A 283 -21.96 -7.33 -16.27
CA ALA A 283 -22.80 -7.88 -15.20
C ALA A 283 -23.65 -6.80 -14.50
N LEU A 284 -23.07 -5.62 -14.23
CA LEU A 284 -23.80 -4.47 -13.69
C LEU A 284 -24.82 -3.91 -14.71
N GLY A 285 -24.48 -3.93 -16.00
CA GLY A 285 -25.37 -3.55 -17.10
C GLY A 285 -26.58 -4.48 -17.24
N GLU A 286 -26.36 -5.79 -17.17
CA GLU A 286 -27.41 -6.81 -17.15
C GLU A 286 -28.36 -6.61 -15.97
N TRP A 287 -27.82 -6.37 -14.76
CA TRP A 287 -28.63 -6.06 -13.60
C TRP A 287 -29.50 -4.82 -13.81
N MET A 288 -28.95 -3.71 -14.34
CA MET A 288 -29.75 -2.50 -14.63
C MET A 288 -30.90 -2.78 -15.61
N PHE A 289 -30.63 -3.59 -16.64
CA PHE A 289 -31.62 -3.99 -17.63
C PHE A 289 -32.76 -4.81 -17.00
N GLU A 290 -32.43 -5.78 -16.15
CA GLU A 290 -33.41 -6.61 -15.44
C GLU A 290 -34.30 -5.80 -14.49
N GLN A 291 -33.70 -4.82 -13.79
CA GLN A 291 -34.44 -3.90 -12.92
C GLN A 291 -35.29 -2.89 -13.70
N ARG A 292 -35.23 -2.89 -15.04
CA ARG A 292 -35.90 -1.93 -15.94
C ARG A 292 -35.61 -0.48 -15.57
N ARG A 293 -34.39 -0.23 -15.06
CA ARG A 293 -33.94 1.12 -14.70
C ARG A 293 -33.15 1.70 -15.87
N ARG A 294 -33.50 2.94 -16.24
CA ARG A 294 -32.77 3.69 -17.26
C ARG A 294 -32.10 4.88 -16.59
N VAL A 295 -30.77 4.82 -16.47
CA VAL A 295 -29.96 5.96 -16.06
C VAL A 295 -29.31 6.54 -17.31
N THR A 296 -29.26 7.87 -17.37
CA THR A 296 -28.64 8.61 -18.47
C THR A 296 -27.91 9.82 -17.87
N PRO A 297 -26.99 10.47 -18.60
CA PRO A 297 -26.28 11.64 -18.09
C PRO A 297 -27.20 12.71 -17.49
N PRO A 298 -28.37 13.07 -18.08
CA PRO A 298 -29.29 14.02 -17.45
C PRO A 298 -29.71 13.69 -16.01
N VAL A 299 -29.83 12.41 -15.65
CA VAL A 299 -30.18 11.98 -14.28
C VAL A 299 -29.03 12.26 -13.31
N ILE A 300 -27.78 12.04 -13.76
CA ILE A 300 -26.59 12.40 -12.97
C ILE A 300 -26.45 13.92 -12.88
N ALA A 301 -26.76 14.66 -13.95
CA ALA A 301 -26.74 16.12 -13.94
C ALA A 301 -27.74 16.70 -12.91
N GLU A 302 -28.95 16.12 -12.82
CA GLU A 302 -29.94 16.48 -11.82
C GLU A 302 -29.43 16.20 -10.38
N LEU A 303 -28.83 15.03 -10.16
CA LEU A 303 -28.20 14.70 -8.88
C LEU A 303 -27.13 15.74 -8.52
N VAL A 304 -26.19 16.03 -9.42
CA VAL A 304 -25.13 17.02 -9.21
C VAL A 304 -25.73 18.39 -8.91
N GLY A 305 -26.71 18.84 -9.69
CA GLY A 305 -27.40 20.11 -9.48
C GLY A 305 -28.05 20.23 -8.09
N SER A 306 -28.63 19.14 -7.57
CA SER A 306 -29.26 19.11 -6.23
C SER A 306 -28.26 19.14 -5.06
N MET A 307 -26.97 18.89 -5.33
CA MET A 307 -25.92 18.76 -4.32
C MET A 307 -24.89 19.90 -4.39
N ARG A 308 -24.68 20.48 -5.58
CA ARG A 308 -23.58 21.39 -5.90
C ARG A 308 -23.47 22.58 -4.95
N ASP A 309 -24.55 23.33 -4.74
CA ASP A 309 -24.53 24.52 -3.89
C ASP A 309 -24.15 24.19 -2.44
N ALA A 310 -24.68 23.08 -1.91
CA ALA A 310 -24.36 22.62 -0.56
C ALA A 310 -22.89 22.18 -0.44
N VAL A 311 -22.38 21.48 -1.45
CA VAL A 311 -20.97 21.05 -1.53
C VAL A 311 -20.03 22.25 -1.63
N GLU A 312 -20.32 23.22 -2.50
CA GLU A 312 -19.50 24.43 -2.68
C GLU A 312 -19.49 25.31 -1.42
N ALA A 313 -20.64 25.48 -0.76
CA ALA A 313 -20.75 26.20 0.50
C ALA A 313 -19.87 25.57 1.60
N ARG A 314 -19.91 24.23 1.74
CA ARG A 314 -19.06 23.51 2.70
C ARG A 314 -17.58 23.61 2.36
N ARG A 315 -17.23 23.45 1.08
CA ARG A 315 -15.84 23.56 0.61
C ARG A 315 -15.25 24.93 0.94
N SER A 316 -16.02 25.99 0.74
CA SER A 316 -15.61 27.36 1.08
C SER A 316 -15.38 27.54 2.58
N THR A 317 -16.20 26.92 3.43
CA THR A 317 -16.02 26.94 4.89
C THR A 317 -14.79 26.14 5.32
N GLN A 318 -14.53 24.97 4.71
CA GLN A 318 -13.37 24.13 4.98
C GLN A 318 -12.06 24.83 4.59
N LEU A 319 -11.99 25.40 3.40
CA LEU A 319 -10.80 26.15 2.94
C LEU A 319 -10.49 27.36 3.86
N LYS A 320 -11.53 28.03 4.39
CA LYS A 320 -11.36 29.10 5.39
C LYS A 320 -10.82 28.56 6.71
N ALA A 321 -11.35 27.45 7.22
CA ALA A 321 -10.86 26.83 8.45
C ALA A 321 -9.41 26.35 8.33
N ASP A 322 -9.04 25.69 7.23
CA ASP A 322 -7.68 25.20 6.98
C ASP A 322 -6.69 26.37 6.84
N SER A 323 -7.12 27.48 6.23
CA SER A 323 -6.28 28.70 6.13
C SER A 323 -6.01 29.36 7.48
N ILE A 324 -6.93 29.23 8.44
CA ILE A 324 -6.74 29.74 9.82
C ILE A 324 -5.81 28.82 10.60
N GLY A 325 -5.99 27.49 10.51
CA GLY A 325 -5.12 26.52 11.19
C GLY A 325 -3.66 26.56 10.70
N THR A 326 -3.42 26.87 9.42
CA THR A 326 -2.06 27.03 8.88
C THR A 326 -1.40 28.32 9.36
N ALA A 327 -2.18 29.38 9.63
CA ALA A 327 -1.65 30.65 10.15
C ALA A 327 -1.30 30.59 11.65
N VAL A 328 -1.99 29.75 12.43
CA VAL A 328 -1.65 29.51 13.86
C VAL A 328 -0.32 28.77 13.99
N LEU A 329 -0.01 27.85 13.07
CA LEU A 329 1.28 27.14 13.03
C LEU A 329 2.47 28.02 12.61
N GLU A 330 2.25 29.21 12.04
CA GLU A 330 3.32 30.17 11.72
C GLU A 330 3.56 31.22 12.82
N VAL A 331 2.72 31.29 13.88
CA VAL A 331 2.83 32.33 14.92
C VAL A 331 3.14 31.80 16.33
N GLU A 332 2.92 30.52 16.64
CA GLU A 332 3.23 29.98 17.97
C GLU A 332 4.65 29.40 18.09
N GLY A 333 5.62 30.30 18.03
CA GLY A 333 6.95 30.12 18.62
C GLY A 333 7.06 30.89 19.94
N ARG A 334 6.28 30.53 20.96
CA ARG A 334 6.49 30.85 22.39
C ARG A 334 5.39 30.20 23.22
N GLY A 335 5.79 29.39 24.20
CA GLY A 335 4.94 28.39 24.83
C GLY A 335 3.92 28.88 25.84
N ASP A 336 3.00 27.98 26.16
CA ASP A 336 2.50 27.71 27.51
C ASP A 336 1.89 26.30 27.55
N GLU A 337 1.99 25.64 28.70
CA GLU A 337 1.51 24.28 28.97
C GLU A 337 0.00 24.29 29.26
N GLY A 338 -0.77 23.42 28.59
CA GLY A 338 -2.19 23.24 28.87
C GLY A 338 -2.67 21.84 28.47
N GLY A 339 -3.07 21.04 29.46
CA GLY A 339 -3.41 19.63 29.33
C GLY A 339 -4.67 19.32 28.53
N VAL A 340 -4.65 18.18 27.84
CA VAL A 340 -5.77 17.64 27.06
C VAL A 340 -6.55 16.63 27.91
N PRO A 341 -7.89 16.73 28.03
CA PRO A 341 -8.68 15.75 28.77
C PRO A 341 -8.84 14.44 28.00
N SER A 342 -8.68 13.34 28.71
CA SER A 342 -8.97 11.98 28.26
C SER A 342 -10.47 11.70 28.36
N GLY A 343 -11.09 11.38 27.22
CA GLY A 343 -12.48 10.95 27.13
C GLY A 343 -12.65 10.04 25.92
N ALA A 344 -12.74 8.73 26.16
CA ALA A 344 -13.11 7.74 25.15
C ALA A 344 -14.52 8.07 24.63
N LEU A 345 -14.61 8.45 23.34
CA LEU A 345 -15.87 8.71 22.66
C LEU A 345 -16.06 7.73 21.49
N ASP A 346 -17.27 7.20 21.46
CA ASP A 346 -17.88 6.30 20.49
C ASP A 346 -17.55 6.71 19.04
N VAL A 347 -16.90 5.83 18.29
CA VAL A 347 -16.46 6.10 16.91
C VAL A 347 -17.68 6.17 16.01
N GLY A 348 -18.13 7.40 15.73
CA GLY A 348 -19.29 7.69 14.90
C GLY A 348 -19.22 6.98 13.54
N ASP A 349 -20.18 6.10 13.31
CA ASP A 349 -20.27 5.16 12.18
C ASP A 349 -20.43 5.83 10.79
N SER A 350 -20.45 7.16 10.69
CA SER A 350 -20.73 7.94 9.48
C SER A 350 -19.45 8.30 8.71
N MET A 351 -19.56 8.51 7.38
CA MET A 351 -18.45 9.03 6.57
C MET A 351 -17.81 10.22 7.31
N PRO A 352 -16.50 10.15 7.65
CA PRO A 352 -15.92 11.15 8.53
C PRO A 352 -16.01 12.52 7.86
N ILE A 353 -16.74 13.42 8.52
CA ILE A 353 -16.53 14.86 8.33
C ILE A 353 -15.17 15.11 8.96
N ILE A 354 -14.22 15.62 8.17
CA ILE A 354 -13.00 16.18 8.75
C ILE A 354 -13.47 17.45 9.48
N SER A 355 -13.71 17.33 10.79
CA SER A 355 -13.99 18.45 11.69
C SER A 355 -13.09 18.32 12.92
N LEU A 356 -12.29 19.36 13.12
CA LEU A 356 -11.59 19.66 14.36
C LEU A 356 -12.63 20.04 15.43
N SER A 357 -12.28 19.72 16.67
CA SER A 357 -13.06 19.84 17.90
C SER A 357 -13.75 21.20 18.09
N TYR A 358 -15.03 21.16 18.46
CA TYR A 358 -15.74 22.27 19.10
C TYR A 358 -15.79 22.00 20.61
N GLU A 359 -15.35 22.96 21.42
CA GLU A 359 -15.76 23.06 22.82
C GLU A 359 -16.94 24.06 22.91
N GLU A 360 -18.05 23.60 23.49
CA GLU A 360 -19.18 24.42 23.90
C GLU A 360 -19.04 24.82 25.38
N GLY A 361 -19.30 26.10 25.65
CA GLY A 361 -19.54 26.67 26.98
C GLY A 361 -19.14 28.14 26.95
N GLY A 362 -19.89 29.13 27.42
CA GLY A 362 -21.15 29.26 28.13
C GLY A 362 -21.30 30.78 28.40
N ALA A 363 -22.52 31.26 28.54
CA ALA A 363 -22.90 32.67 28.55
C ALA A 363 -22.17 33.58 29.58
N GLY A 364 -21.92 34.82 29.18
CA GLY A 364 -21.54 35.94 30.06
C GLY A 364 -21.68 37.29 29.34
N ALA A 365 -22.56 38.16 29.84
CA ALA A 365 -22.91 39.46 29.30
C ALA A 365 -21.81 40.52 29.50
N GLY A 366 -21.80 41.55 28.63
CA GLY A 366 -21.03 42.78 28.83
C GLY A 366 -21.07 43.70 27.62
N ASP A 367 -21.78 44.82 27.76
CA ASP A 367 -21.82 45.97 26.85
C ASP A 367 -20.42 46.53 26.51
N ASP A 368 -20.22 47.07 25.31
CA ASP A 368 -20.12 48.54 25.11
C ASP A 368 -19.89 48.89 23.61
N ALA A 369 -20.20 50.14 23.30
CA ALA A 369 -20.49 50.70 22.00
C ALA A 369 -19.27 51.23 21.20
N SER A 370 -19.54 51.42 19.91
CA SER A 370 -19.30 52.66 19.15
C SER A 370 -18.17 52.74 18.10
N ARG A 371 -18.62 53.24 16.92
CA ARG A 371 -18.00 54.23 16.01
C ARG A 371 -16.82 53.86 15.10
N ALA A 372 -17.19 53.65 13.83
CA ALA A 372 -16.84 54.47 12.64
C ALA A 372 -15.39 54.95 12.43
N ARG A 373 -14.83 54.61 11.25
CA ARG A 373 -14.54 55.55 10.13
C ARG A 373 -13.82 54.86 8.96
N ARG A 374 -14.29 55.11 7.74
CA ARG A 374 -13.49 55.06 6.50
C ARG A 374 -12.62 56.31 6.40
N PRO A 375 -11.52 56.26 5.61
CA PRO A 375 -11.41 57.24 4.54
C PRO A 375 -10.81 56.71 3.21
N SER A 376 -11.50 57.11 2.14
CA SER A 376 -11.05 57.63 0.84
C SER A 376 -9.59 57.55 0.37
N THR A 377 -9.44 57.13 -0.90
CA THR A 377 -8.39 57.47 -1.87
C THR A 377 -8.28 58.97 -2.15
N PRO A 378 -7.12 59.43 -2.68
CA PRO A 378 -7.12 60.05 -4.01
C PRO A 378 -5.88 59.73 -4.87
N ALA A 379 -5.90 60.30 -6.09
CA ALA A 379 -5.24 59.89 -7.32
C ALA A 379 -3.85 60.51 -7.62
N ALA A 380 -3.17 59.86 -8.60
CA ALA A 380 -2.32 60.36 -9.69
C ALA A 380 -1.11 61.28 -9.41
N LEU A 381 0.04 60.94 -10.02
CA LEU A 381 0.83 61.79 -10.93
C LEU A 381 1.95 60.98 -11.62
N ALA A 382 2.21 61.34 -12.87
CA ALA A 382 3.18 60.75 -13.79
C ALA A 382 4.50 61.54 -13.80
N SER A 383 5.61 60.88 -14.20
CA SER A 383 6.65 61.42 -15.08
C SER A 383 7.78 60.39 -15.34
N ASP A 384 8.06 60.18 -16.63
CA ASP A 384 9.37 60.02 -17.30
C ASP A 384 10.33 58.91 -16.80
N GLY A 385 10.85 57.99 -17.62
CA GLY A 385 11.15 58.03 -19.06
C GLY A 385 12.66 57.82 -19.24
N VAL A 386 13.09 56.62 -19.66
CA VAL A 386 14.34 56.39 -20.41
C VAL A 386 14.14 55.18 -21.33
N ASP A 387 14.19 55.44 -22.63
CA ASP A 387 14.30 54.48 -23.73
C ASP A 387 15.74 53.97 -23.86
N ILE A 388 15.90 52.67 -24.16
CA ILE A 388 17.04 52.16 -24.94
C ILE A 388 16.49 51.11 -25.95
N GLU A 389 16.48 51.51 -27.23
CA GLU A 389 16.38 50.69 -28.45
C GLU A 389 17.65 49.82 -28.67
N PHE A 390 17.77 48.75 -29.45
CA PHE A 390 16.95 47.82 -30.26
C PHE A 390 17.93 46.67 -30.59
N ASP A 391 17.47 45.43 -30.85
CA ASP A 391 17.83 44.78 -32.11
C ASP A 391 16.91 43.60 -32.45
N LEU A 392 16.31 43.68 -33.63
CA LEU A 392 15.45 42.70 -34.27
C LEU A 392 16.26 41.94 -35.30
N VAL A 393 16.18 40.60 -35.29
CA VAL A 393 16.52 39.75 -36.45
C VAL A 393 15.44 38.65 -36.59
N PRO A 394 15.02 38.31 -37.82
CA PRO A 394 13.61 38.08 -38.15
C PRO A 394 13.12 36.63 -38.07
N THR A 395 11.80 36.52 -37.97
CA THR A 395 10.97 35.31 -38.07
C THR A 395 11.14 34.56 -39.40
N PRO A 396 11.21 33.22 -39.39
CA PRO A 396 10.84 32.41 -40.55
C PRO A 396 9.31 32.41 -40.69
N GLY A 397 8.84 32.64 -41.91
CA GLY A 397 7.42 32.78 -42.26
C GLY A 397 6.57 31.52 -42.06
N PRO A 398 5.24 31.65 -42.27
CA PRO A 398 4.27 30.60 -41.96
C PRO A 398 4.41 29.41 -42.91
N VAL A 399 4.44 28.22 -42.34
CA VAL A 399 4.35 26.94 -43.04
C VAL A 399 2.89 26.69 -43.42
N GLU A 400 2.62 26.57 -44.72
CA GLU A 400 1.33 26.13 -45.28
C GLU A 400 0.99 24.71 -44.80
N VAL A 401 -0.20 24.56 -44.22
CA VAL A 401 -0.79 23.26 -43.86
C VAL A 401 -1.89 22.94 -44.88
N PRO A 402 -1.84 21.81 -45.61
CA PRO A 402 -2.84 21.49 -46.62
C PRO A 402 -4.16 21.05 -45.98
N SER A 403 -5.25 21.65 -46.46
CA SER A 403 -6.64 21.33 -46.13
C SER A 403 -7.05 19.96 -46.69
N PRO A 404 -7.72 19.09 -45.91
CA PRO A 404 -8.23 17.81 -46.43
C PRO A 404 -9.54 18.02 -47.23
N ALA A 405 -9.51 17.60 -48.49
CA ALA A 405 -10.65 17.59 -49.39
C ALA A 405 -11.71 16.54 -48.98
N ALA A 406 -12.99 16.94 -49.02
CA ALA A 406 -14.12 16.03 -49.05
C ALA A 406 -14.29 15.42 -50.45
N PRO A 407 -14.70 14.15 -50.55
CA PRO A 407 -15.95 13.80 -51.24
C PRO A 407 -16.65 12.58 -50.56
N ALA A 408 -17.89 12.18 -50.81
CA ALA A 408 -19.08 12.69 -51.47
C ALA A 408 -20.25 11.82 -50.95
N ALA A 409 -21.47 12.35 -51.05
CA ALA A 409 -22.70 11.70 -50.61
C ALA A 409 -23.05 10.42 -51.42
N GLY A 410 -23.54 9.40 -50.73
CA GLY A 410 -24.22 8.24 -51.29
C GLY A 410 -25.42 7.83 -50.42
N THR A 411 -26.62 7.97 -50.98
CA THR A 411 -27.95 7.66 -50.39
C THR A 411 -28.17 6.14 -50.27
N PRO A 412 -29.01 5.63 -49.32
CA PRO A 412 -29.04 4.22 -48.95
C PRO A 412 -30.04 3.38 -49.78
N ALA A 413 -29.75 2.09 -49.94
CA ALA A 413 -30.70 1.10 -50.46
C ALA A 413 -31.10 0.11 -49.35
N ARG A 414 -32.43 -0.10 -49.24
CA ARG A 414 -33.16 -1.01 -48.35
C ARG A 414 -33.09 -2.49 -48.80
N ALA A 415 -33.54 -3.36 -47.88
CA ALA A 415 -33.99 -4.77 -47.99
C ALA A 415 -32.91 -5.84 -47.72
N GLY A 416 -33.14 -6.91 -46.96
CA GLY A 416 -34.30 -7.42 -46.22
C GLY A 416 -33.84 -8.56 -45.28
N ALA A 417 -34.68 -8.91 -44.32
CA ALA A 417 -34.48 -9.94 -43.29
C ALA A 417 -34.51 -11.40 -43.85
N PRO A 418 -34.63 -12.44 -43.02
CA PRO A 418 -33.68 -13.04 -42.06
C PRO A 418 -33.45 -14.54 -42.36
N MET A 419 -32.50 -15.21 -41.69
CA MET A 419 -32.38 -16.68 -41.44
C MET A 419 -30.91 -16.92 -41.02
N ARG A 420 -30.46 -17.85 -40.16
CA ARG A 420 -31.01 -18.91 -39.30
C ARG A 420 -29.80 -19.43 -38.49
N ARG A 421 -29.97 -19.86 -37.23
CA ARG A 421 -28.95 -20.62 -36.47
C ARG A 421 -28.79 -22.05 -37.00
N ALA A 422 -27.55 -22.58 -36.99
CA ALA A 422 -27.19 -23.99 -36.72
C ALA A 422 -25.63 -24.09 -36.53
N PRO A 423 -25.04 -25.21 -36.07
CA PRO A 423 -24.47 -25.33 -34.71
C PRO A 423 -22.97 -25.68 -34.66
N SER A 424 -22.43 -25.74 -33.44
CA SER A 424 -21.09 -26.17 -33.05
C SER A 424 -20.72 -27.60 -33.48
N PRO A 425 -19.42 -27.91 -33.61
CA PRO A 425 -18.93 -29.25 -33.31
C PRO A 425 -17.87 -29.24 -32.19
N GLY A 426 -18.07 -30.12 -31.20
CA GLY A 426 -17.00 -30.68 -30.38
C GLY A 426 -16.55 -32.04 -30.95
N PRO A 427 -15.81 -32.85 -30.18
CA PRO A 427 -14.37 -33.05 -30.38
C PRO A 427 -14.02 -34.43 -30.96
N SER A 428 -12.83 -34.58 -31.54
CA SER A 428 -12.27 -35.89 -31.88
C SER A 428 -10.79 -36.01 -31.48
N SER A 429 -10.55 -37.05 -30.71
CA SER A 429 -9.32 -37.63 -30.17
C SER A 429 -8.49 -38.42 -31.18
N LEU A 430 -7.25 -38.74 -30.76
CA LEU A 430 -6.36 -39.88 -31.12
C LEU A 430 -5.06 -39.56 -31.87
N GLU A 431 -3.99 -39.48 -31.07
CA GLU A 431 -2.78 -40.32 -31.05
C GLU A 431 -2.03 -40.73 -32.36
N ALA A 432 -0.75 -40.31 -32.37
CA ALA A 432 0.48 -41.10 -32.43
C ALA A 432 1.03 -41.74 -33.74
N ASP A 433 2.35 -41.52 -33.86
CA ASP A 433 3.42 -42.36 -34.44
C ASP A 433 3.90 -42.21 -35.91
N ALA A 434 5.06 -41.53 -36.02
CA ALA A 434 6.39 -42.17 -36.17
C ALA A 434 7.14 -42.14 -37.54
N LEU A 435 8.38 -41.64 -37.42
CA LEU A 435 9.67 -42.06 -38.05
C LEU A 435 10.11 -41.50 -39.42
N GLY A 436 11.33 -40.93 -39.44
CA GLY A 436 12.18 -40.96 -40.64
C GLY A 436 13.33 -39.93 -40.83
N LEU A 437 14.32 -39.90 -39.92
CA LEU A 437 15.79 -39.76 -40.14
C LEU A 437 16.41 -38.65 -41.06
N GLY A 438 17.46 -37.97 -40.53
CA GLY A 438 18.24 -36.84 -41.10
C GLY A 438 19.24 -37.16 -42.25
N PRO A 439 20.45 -36.53 -42.39
CA PRO A 439 21.26 -35.81 -41.38
C PRO A 439 22.04 -34.51 -41.82
N ALA A 440 22.62 -33.86 -40.79
CA ALA A 440 23.92 -33.17 -40.70
C ALA A 440 24.37 -32.04 -41.67
N GLY A 441 24.68 -30.87 -41.07
CA GLY A 441 25.60 -29.85 -41.59
C GLY A 441 26.11 -28.93 -40.46
N ARG A 442 27.34 -29.20 -39.97
CA ARG A 442 28.10 -28.41 -38.98
C ARG A 442 28.73 -27.17 -39.61
N VAL A 443 28.71 -26.01 -38.94
CA VAL A 443 29.88 -25.08 -38.86
C VAL A 443 29.93 -24.37 -37.48
N ALA A 444 30.99 -24.72 -36.76
CA ALA A 444 31.81 -24.13 -35.68
C ALA A 444 31.41 -22.94 -34.76
N PRO A 445 31.92 -22.96 -33.50
CA PRO A 445 31.76 -21.93 -32.47
C PRO A 445 32.88 -20.86 -32.48
N ARG A 446 32.60 -19.69 -31.90
CA ARG A 446 33.62 -18.68 -31.58
C ARG A 446 34.21 -18.96 -30.18
N ALA A 447 35.54 -19.09 -30.12
CA ALA A 447 36.34 -19.29 -28.92
C ALA A 447 37.13 -17.99 -28.57
N PRO A 448 38.02 -17.97 -27.56
CA PRO A 448 37.96 -17.07 -26.41
C PRO A 448 38.99 -15.94 -26.48
N ARG A 449 38.94 -14.99 -25.54
CA ARG A 449 40.07 -14.10 -25.26
C ARG A 449 40.54 -14.33 -23.83
N ASP A 450 41.81 -14.72 -23.74
CA ASP A 450 42.59 -15.08 -22.56
C ASP A 450 43.47 -13.87 -22.12
N PRO A 451 44.32 -13.94 -21.06
CA PRO A 451 44.36 -12.95 -20.00
C PRO A 451 45.73 -12.26 -19.90
N SER A 452 45.80 -11.15 -19.17
CA SER A 452 47.07 -10.65 -18.64
C SER A 452 46.84 -9.71 -17.46
N ALA A 453 47.12 -10.26 -16.27
CA ALA A 453 47.58 -9.73 -14.98
C ALA A 453 48.05 -8.24 -14.89
N PRO A 454 48.15 -7.62 -13.68
CA PRO A 454 48.36 -8.28 -12.39
C PRO A 454 47.52 -7.83 -11.18
N SER A 455 47.60 -8.70 -10.18
CA SER A 455 47.19 -8.57 -8.79
C SER A 455 47.97 -7.49 -8.03
N GLU A 456 47.27 -6.64 -7.28
CA GLU A 456 47.83 -5.97 -6.10
C GLU A 456 46.85 -6.09 -4.91
N ILE A 457 47.26 -6.93 -3.96
CA ILE A 457 46.86 -6.88 -2.56
C ILE A 457 47.89 -5.98 -1.89
N ALA A 458 47.49 -4.79 -1.45
CA ALA A 458 48.04 -4.05 -0.30
C ALA A 458 47.45 -2.63 -0.26
N ALA A 459 46.61 -2.33 0.74
CA ALA A 459 46.44 -1.02 1.41
C ALA A 459 45.03 -0.84 1.96
N ALA A 460 44.75 -1.46 3.10
CA ALA A 460 43.83 -0.93 4.11
C ALA A 460 44.20 -1.52 5.48
N ALA A 461 45.50 -1.54 5.77
CA ALA A 461 46.01 -1.53 7.13
C ALA A 461 46.48 -0.08 7.38
N ASP A 462 46.16 0.43 8.57
CA ASP A 462 46.47 1.77 9.09
C ASP A 462 45.48 2.90 8.78
N LEU A 463 44.33 2.83 9.48
CA LEU A 463 43.68 4.00 10.09
C LEU A 463 43.16 3.62 11.49
N SER A 464 43.92 2.77 12.21
CA SER A 464 43.66 2.36 13.60
C SER A 464 44.38 3.24 14.62
N SER A 465 44.68 4.50 14.29
CA SER A 465 45.53 5.38 15.10
C SER A 465 44.88 6.73 15.47
N ARG A 466 43.54 6.88 15.41
CA ARG A 466 42.92 8.20 15.66
C ARG A 466 41.66 8.30 16.54
N PHE A 467 41.22 7.28 17.27
CA PHE A 467 40.17 7.47 18.29
C PHE A 467 40.37 6.54 19.50
N PRO A 468 40.48 7.07 20.74
CA PRO A 468 40.62 6.25 21.93
C PRO A 468 39.31 5.51 22.28
N SER A 469 39.46 4.34 22.89
CA SER A 469 38.40 3.44 23.35
C SER A 469 37.42 4.11 24.32
N ILE A 470 36.12 3.87 24.09
CA ILE A 470 34.95 4.42 24.81
C ILE A 470 34.93 4.06 26.31
N GLU A 471 35.71 3.06 26.74
CA GLU A 471 35.80 2.66 28.15
C GLU A 471 36.60 3.64 29.03
N ALA A 472 37.39 4.57 28.45
CA ALA A 472 38.14 5.56 29.22
C ALA A 472 37.40 6.90 29.43
N ALA A 473 36.25 7.11 28.77
CA ALA A 473 35.47 8.35 28.88
C ALA A 473 34.38 8.29 29.98
N ILE A 474 34.10 7.10 30.51
CA ILE A 474 33.00 6.87 31.47
C ILE A 474 33.47 7.05 32.93
N GLU A 475 34.77 7.02 33.22
CA GLU A 475 35.30 7.17 34.59
C GLU A 475 35.55 8.62 35.05
N SER A 476 35.33 9.64 34.21
CA SER A 476 35.75 11.03 34.49
C SER A 476 34.63 12.01 34.92
N LEU A 477 33.39 11.56 35.08
CA LEU A 477 32.24 12.47 35.33
C LEU A 477 31.33 12.06 36.49
N MET A 478 31.90 11.67 37.63
CA MET A 478 31.17 11.58 38.90
C MET A 478 31.74 12.56 39.94
N PRO A 479 30.99 13.58 40.40
CA PRO A 479 31.30 14.24 41.65
C PRO A 479 30.77 13.41 42.83
N MET A 480 31.61 13.34 43.87
CA MET A 480 31.48 12.50 45.05
C MET A 480 30.32 12.90 45.98
N ALA A 481 29.67 11.90 46.57
CA ALA A 481 28.80 12.06 47.74
C ALA A 481 29.62 12.13 49.05
N PRO A 482 29.20 12.93 50.05
CA PRO A 482 29.66 12.77 51.42
C PRO A 482 28.75 11.83 52.24
N ASP A 483 29.40 11.12 53.16
CA ASP A 483 28.90 10.11 54.12
C ASP A 483 28.03 10.72 55.26
N PRO A 484 27.17 9.94 55.95
CA PRO A 484 26.05 10.40 56.76
C PRO A 484 26.41 10.51 58.24
N SER A 485 25.85 11.49 58.94
CA SER A 485 25.58 11.38 60.37
C SER A 485 24.62 12.47 60.87
N ALA A 486 23.70 12.05 61.73
CA ALA A 486 22.88 12.85 62.64
C ALA A 486 21.67 13.56 61.95
N ILE A 487 20.43 13.56 62.46
CA ILE A 487 19.93 13.55 63.85
C ILE A 487 18.50 12.97 63.87
N ASP A 488 18.19 12.35 65.01
CA ASP A 488 16.96 11.73 65.50
C ASP A 488 15.72 12.64 65.69
N PHE A 489 14.55 11.97 65.64
CA PHE A 489 13.23 12.13 66.32
C PHE A 489 12.80 13.47 66.98
N ASP A 490 11.54 13.91 66.78
CA ASP A 490 10.40 13.55 67.66
C ASP A 490 9.06 14.28 67.32
N ASP A 491 7.98 13.62 67.73
CA ASP A 491 6.51 13.76 67.75
C ASP A 491 5.79 15.13 67.62
N SER A 492 4.62 15.12 66.96
CA SER A 492 3.29 15.09 67.63
C SER A 492 2.09 15.41 66.71
N GLU A 493 1.03 14.62 66.95
CA GLU A 493 -0.39 14.64 66.59
C GLU A 493 -1.04 15.82 65.83
N VAL A 494 -1.98 15.49 64.92
CA VAL A 494 -3.44 15.78 64.99
C VAL A 494 -4.07 15.64 63.58
N GLU A 495 -4.93 14.64 63.40
CA GLU A 495 -5.97 14.56 62.35
C GLU A 495 -7.28 15.22 62.88
N PRO A 496 -8.28 15.64 62.07
CA PRO A 496 -8.71 14.96 60.84
C PRO A 496 -9.26 15.81 59.66
N HIS A 497 -9.20 15.16 58.50
CA HIS A 497 -10.17 15.15 57.39
C HIS A 497 -10.43 16.41 56.53
N GLY A 498 -10.09 16.26 55.25
CA GLY A 498 -10.71 16.93 54.11
C GLY A 498 -9.80 17.88 53.36
N ARG A 499 -9.15 17.42 52.27
CA ARG A 499 -8.76 18.23 51.09
C ARG A 499 -8.02 17.40 50.04
N SER A 500 -8.17 17.86 48.80
CA SER A 500 -7.51 17.45 47.56
C SER A 500 -6.09 16.90 47.74
N ALA A 501 -5.86 15.69 47.25
CA ALA A 501 -4.51 15.17 47.08
C ALA A 501 -3.89 15.78 45.81
N VAL A 502 -3.03 16.77 46.01
CA VAL A 502 -2.02 17.18 45.03
C VAL A 502 -1.12 15.97 44.78
N ILE A 503 -1.20 15.37 43.60
CA ILE A 503 -0.32 14.27 43.21
C ILE A 503 1.06 14.86 42.98
N ARG A 504 1.99 14.53 43.87
CA ARG A 504 3.40 14.88 43.82
C ARG A 504 4.01 14.16 42.61
N VAL A 505 4.61 14.92 41.69
CA VAL A 505 5.39 14.38 40.57
C VAL A 505 6.58 13.60 41.15
N PRO A 506 6.78 12.31 40.82
CA PRO A 506 7.95 11.56 41.27
C PRO A 506 9.21 12.13 40.63
N GLY A 507 10.28 12.23 41.41
CA GLY A 507 11.59 12.62 40.90
C GLY A 507 12.19 11.53 39.99
N PRO A 508 13.23 11.86 39.19
CA PRO A 508 13.83 10.97 38.19
C PRO A 508 14.45 9.68 38.76
N GLU A 509 14.49 9.50 40.08
CA GLU A 509 15.02 8.30 40.74
C GLU A 509 13.93 7.25 41.09
N ASP A 510 12.64 7.64 41.09
CA ASP A 510 11.51 6.72 41.35
C ASP A 510 11.06 5.94 40.08
N LEU A 511 11.62 6.26 38.91
CA LEU A 511 11.33 5.60 37.62
C LEU A 511 12.08 4.27 37.41
N VAL A 512 12.89 3.81 38.36
CA VAL A 512 13.74 2.60 38.19
C VAL A 512 13.12 1.32 38.77
N ARG A 513 11.90 1.36 39.32
CA ARG A 513 11.22 0.16 39.86
C ARG A 513 9.80 -0.04 39.37
N SER A 514 9.63 -0.12 38.05
CA SER A 514 8.63 -1.03 37.51
C SER A 514 9.17 -1.67 36.24
N LYS A 515 9.70 -2.88 36.41
CA LYS A 515 10.03 -3.76 35.30
C LYS A 515 8.75 -3.88 34.47
N PRO A 516 8.76 -3.67 33.13
CA PRO A 516 7.60 -3.97 32.31
C PRO A 516 7.15 -5.40 32.61
N PRO A 517 5.83 -5.71 32.60
CA PRO A 517 5.36 -7.05 32.89
C PRO A 517 6.13 -8.02 32.01
N THR A 518 6.88 -8.91 32.66
CA THR A 518 7.68 -9.91 31.98
C THR A 518 6.68 -10.81 31.25
N PRO A 519 6.86 -11.10 29.95
CA PRO A 519 5.95 -12.01 29.26
C PRO A 519 5.89 -13.33 30.04
N PRO A 520 4.72 -13.99 30.12
CA PRO A 520 4.63 -15.30 30.75
C PRO A 520 5.69 -16.19 30.11
N THR A 521 6.62 -16.66 30.93
CA THR A 521 7.62 -17.64 30.53
C THR A 521 6.99 -19.03 30.63
N LEU A 522 7.58 -20.02 29.96
CA LEU A 522 7.20 -21.45 30.03
C LEU A 522 7.01 -21.99 31.47
N ALA A 523 7.45 -21.26 32.51
CA ALA A 523 7.21 -21.60 33.90
C ALA A 523 5.71 -21.63 34.27
N ASP A 524 4.83 -21.00 33.47
CA ASP A 524 3.38 -21.01 33.66
C ASP A 524 2.67 -22.10 32.83
N ILE A 525 3.40 -22.96 32.09
CA ILE A 525 2.85 -23.96 31.17
C ILE A 525 2.82 -25.34 31.87
N ALA A 526 1.64 -25.70 32.40
CA ALA A 526 1.40 -26.96 33.11
C ALA A 526 0.84 -28.11 32.23
N ASP A 527 1.13 -28.15 30.91
CA ASP A 527 0.66 -29.24 30.03
C ASP A 527 1.81 -29.94 29.30
N THR A 528 1.70 -31.26 29.16
CA THR A 528 2.52 -32.09 28.28
C THR A 528 2.23 -31.76 26.81
N PRO A 529 3.25 -31.62 25.94
CA PRO A 529 3.03 -31.39 24.51
C PRO A 529 2.36 -32.58 23.82
N ASP A 530 1.50 -32.32 22.83
CA ASP A 530 0.83 -33.35 22.03
C ASP A 530 1.80 -34.09 21.11
N ASP A 531 2.83 -33.39 20.63
CA ASP A 531 3.92 -33.93 19.83
C ASP A 531 5.24 -33.20 20.16
N HIS A 532 6.35 -33.91 20.19
CA HIS A 532 7.67 -33.34 20.47
C HIS A 532 8.77 -34.21 19.87
N GLY A 533 9.92 -33.61 19.56
CA GLY A 533 11.04 -34.35 18.96
C GLY A 533 12.23 -33.47 18.65
N ASP A 534 13.17 -34.02 17.87
CA ASP A 534 14.40 -33.36 17.42
C ASP A 534 14.38 -33.11 15.90
N PHE A 535 14.96 -31.98 15.48
CA PHE A 535 15.07 -31.59 14.07
C PHE A 535 16.01 -32.48 13.25
N ALA A 536 16.91 -33.23 13.89
CA ALA A 536 17.72 -34.25 13.24
C ALA A 536 16.89 -35.43 12.71
N GLU A 537 15.76 -35.73 13.36
CA GLU A 537 14.86 -36.82 12.96
C GLU A 537 13.66 -36.31 12.15
N THR A 538 13.08 -35.18 12.58
CA THR A 538 11.95 -34.54 11.89
C THR A 538 12.34 -33.13 11.47
N PRO A 539 12.78 -32.92 10.22
CA PRO A 539 13.18 -31.61 9.74
C PRO A 539 12.11 -30.53 9.95
N ALA A 540 12.52 -29.30 10.24
CA ALA A 540 11.60 -28.17 10.42
C ALA A 540 10.65 -27.98 9.23
N LEU A 541 11.16 -28.13 7.99
CA LEU A 541 10.36 -28.09 6.76
C LEU A 541 9.22 -29.12 6.78
N LYS A 542 9.51 -30.33 7.24
CA LYS A 542 8.55 -31.44 7.33
C LYS A 542 7.48 -31.15 8.38
N LEU A 543 7.88 -30.64 9.54
CA LEU A 543 6.97 -30.27 10.62
C LEU A 543 6.01 -29.16 10.19
N LEU A 544 6.54 -28.04 9.68
CA LEU A 544 5.73 -26.91 9.22
C LEU A 544 4.79 -27.30 8.06
N TYR A 545 5.27 -28.11 7.12
CA TYR A 545 4.43 -28.64 6.04
C TYR A 545 3.27 -29.50 6.55
N ARG A 546 3.49 -30.34 7.58
CA ARG A 546 2.43 -31.15 8.20
C ARG A 546 1.36 -30.30 8.88
N LEU A 547 1.78 -29.28 9.64
CA LEU A 547 0.86 -28.36 10.32
C LEU A 547 -0.01 -27.61 9.29
N LEU A 548 0.61 -27.19 8.19
CA LEU A 548 -0.06 -26.55 7.06
C LEU A 548 -1.08 -27.45 6.36
N VAL A 549 -0.68 -28.64 5.90
CA VAL A 549 -1.57 -29.56 5.16
C VAL A 549 -2.67 -30.13 6.05
N GLY A 550 -2.41 -30.21 7.36
CA GLY A 550 -3.38 -30.64 8.35
C GLY A 550 -4.40 -29.57 8.75
N ASN A 551 -4.24 -28.31 8.30
CA ASN A 551 -5.00 -27.14 8.77
C ASN A 551 -5.04 -27.08 10.31
N LEU A 552 -3.92 -27.35 10.97
CA LEU A 552 -3.87 -27.45 12.43
C LEU A 552 -3.80 -26.07 13.08
N THR A 553 -4.41 -25.94 14.25
CA THR A 553 -4.38 -24.74 15.08
C THR A 553 -3.73 -25.07 16.42
N GLY A 554 -2.78 -24.25 16.87
CA GLY A 554 -2.01 -24.50 18.09
C GLY A 554 -0.72 -23.67 18.19
N LEU A 555 0.09 -24.00 19.20
CA LEU A 555 1.39 -23.38 19.45
C LEU A 555 2.51 -24.38 19.13
N LEU A 556 3.42 -23.97 18.26
CA LEU A 556 4.68 -24.65 18.00
C LEU A 556 5.82 -23.92 18.72
N VAL A 557 6.49 -24.59 19.64
CA VAL A 557 7.70 -24.10 20.31
C VAL A 557 8.91 -24.79 19.71
N VAL A 558 9.90 -24.01 19.27
CA VAL A 558 11.14 -24.54 18.67
C VAL A 558 12.36 -23.95 19.37
N GLN A 559 13.41 -24.77 19.54
CA GLN A 559 14.61 -24.36 20.28
C GLN A 559 15.90 -24.95 19.70
N VAL A 560 16.93 -24.10 19.53
CA VAL A 560 18.28 -24.52 19.15
C VAL A 560 19.33 -23.63 19.84
N GLY A 561 20.35 -24.21 20.47
CA GLY A 561 21.49 -23.46 21.00
C GLY A 561 21.15 -22.28 21.94
N GLY A 562 20.06 -22.38 22.71
CA GLY A 562 19.57 -21.30 23.59
C GLY A 562 18.61 -20.30 22.91
N ILE A 563 18.50 -20.32 21.59
CA ILE A 563 17.47 -19.60 20.83
C ILE A 563 16.15 -20.35 20.97
N LYS A 564 15.09 -19.64 21.33
CA LYS A 564 13.73 -20.17 21.46
C LYS A 564 12.76 -19.29 20.66
N LYS A 565 11.95 -19.93 19.83
CA LYS A 565 10.87 -19.27 19.08
C LYS A 565 9.52 -19.93 19.37
N GLU A 566 8.47 -19.13 19.47
CA GLU A 566 7.09 -19.58 19.69
C GLU A 566 6.26 -19.14 18.49
N ILE A 567 5.71 -20.11 17.77
CA ILE A 567 5.00 -19.92 16.52
C ILE A 567 3.54 -20.33 16.77
N TYR A 568 2.65 -19.34 16.84
CA TYR A 568 1.21 -19.61 16.89
C TYR A 568 0.70 -19.86 15.48
N ILE A 569 -0.03 -20.94 15.29
CA ILE A 569 -0.56 -21.39 14.01
C ILE A 569 -2.08 -21.47 14.12
N ARG A 570 -2.79 -20.93 13.13
CA ARG A 570 -4.24 -21.06 12.97
C ARG A 570 -4.55 -21.56 11.56
N ASP A 571 -5.34 -22.63 11.48
CA ASP A 571 -5.73 -23.28 10.22
C ASP A 571 -4.52 -23.59 9.31
N GLY A 572 -3.42 -24.05 9.93
CA GLY A 572 -2.15 -24.36 9.26
C GLY A 572 -1.29 -23.15 8.90
N GLN A 573 -1.73 -21.91 9.17
CA GLN A 573 -1.00 -20.68 8.86
C GLN A 573 -0.36 -20.06 10.09
N PRO A 574 0.92 -19.64 10.04
CA PRO A 574 1.54 -18.88 11.13
C PRO A 574 0.85 -17.53 11.34
N GLU A 575 0.33 -17.33 12.55
CA GLU A 575 -0.32 -16.09 12.97
C GLU A 575 0.67 -15.16 13.69
N PHE A 576 1.57 -15.70 14.51
CA PHE A 576 2.52 -14.89 15.26
C PHE A 576 3.79 -15.67 15.56
N VAL A 577 4.94 -14.97 15.56
CA VAL A 577 6.23 -15.56 15.93
C VAL A 577 6.93 -14.71 16.98
N SER A 578 7.00 -15.24 18.19
CA SER A 578 7.80 -14.71 19.28
C SER A 578 9.22 -15.28 19.20
N SER A 579 10.21 -14.48 19.61
CA SER A 579 11.62 -14.90 19.66
C SER A 579 12.29 -14.27 20.87
N ASN A 580 13.17 -15.02 21.52
CA ASN A 580 14.00 -14.53 22.61
C ASN A 580 15.28 -13.81 22.14
N VAL A 581 15.54 -13.74 20.84
CA VAL A 581 16.71 -13.06 20.27
C VAL A 581 16.45 -11.56 20.19
N ALA A 582 17.29 -10.76 20.87
CA ALA A 582 17.10 -9.31 20.96
C ALA A 582 17.07 -8.60 19.60
N SER A 583 17.93 -8.99 18.65
CA SER A 583 17.96 -8.42 17.29
C SER A 583 16.71 -8.76 16.47
N GLU A 584 15.93 -9.76 16.88
CA GLU A 584 14.67 -10.14 16.24
C GLU A 584 13.44 -9.47 16.88
N LEU A 585 13.62 -8.59 17.88
CA LEU A 585 12.56 -7.71 18.36
C LEU A 585 12.22 -6.67 17.30
N PHE A 586 10.94 -6.32 17.14
CA PHE A 586 10.49 -5.43 16.07
C PHE A 586 11.25 -4.09 16.01
N GLY A 587 11.44 -3.44 17.16
CA GLY A 587 12.22 -2.20 17.24
C GLY A 587 13.66 -2.36 16.75
N ASN A 588 14.37 -3.36 17.27
CA ASN A 588 15.76 -3.62 16.89
C ASN A 588 15.90 -4.04 15.43
N TYR A 589 14.91 -4.75 14.88
CA TYR A 589 14.84 -5.08 13.46
C TYR A 589 14.70 -3.81 12.60
N LEU A 590 13.85 -2.86 13.00
CA LEU A 590 13.72 -1.58 12.28
C LEU A 590 15.04 -0.80 12.29
N VAL A 591 15.74 -0.77 13.42
CA VAL A 591 17.08 -0.14 13.53
C VAL A 591 18.10 -0.85 12.64
N ALA A 592 18.17 -2.18 12.71
CA ALA A 592 19.10 -2.96 11.89
C ALA A 592 18.84 -2.81 10.37
N LYS A 593 17.61 -2.48 9.97
CA LYS A 593 17.26 -2.17 8.58
C LYS A 593 17.45 -0.70 8.21
N GLY A 594 17.94 0.14 9.13
CA GLY A 594 18.12 1.58 8.93
C GLY A 594 16.80 2.33 8.75
N VAL A 595 15.69 1.75 9.23
CA VAL A 595 14.34 2.33 9.13
C VAL A 595 14.09 3.30 10.29
N LEU A 596 14.66 3.01 11.45
CA LEU A 596 14.69 3.90 12.62
C LEU A 596 16.13 4.06 13.10
N SER A 597 16.44 5.20 13.70
CA SER A 597 17.63 5.38 14.53
C SER A 597 17.40 4.83 15.94
N ASP A 598 18.49 4.56 16.67
CA ASP A 598 18.42 4.16 18.08
C ASP A 598 17.69 5.20 18.94
N GLY A 599 17.87 6.49 18.65
CA GLY A 599 17.20 7.59 19.35
C GLY A 599 15.68 7.60 19.10
N GLU A 600 15.25 7.38 17.86
CA GLU A 600 13.83 7.29 17.51
C GLU A 600 13.16 6.07 18.16
N LEU A 601 13.87 4.93 18.21
CA LEU A 601 13.37 3.75 18.90
C LEU A 601 13.24 3.99 20.41
N ALA A 602 14.24 4.60 21.06
CA ALA A 602 14.20 4.93 22.48
C ALA A 602 13.01 5.85 22.81
N MET A 603 12.80 6.87 21.99
CA MET A 603 11.64 7.76 22.09
C MET A 603 10.31 7.00 21.91
N ALA A 604 10.21 6.14 20.90
CA ALA A 604 9.00 5.36 20.65
C ALA A 604 8.68 4.39 21.80
N LEU A 605 9.69 3.76 22.39
CA LEU A 605 9.51 2.90 23.56
C LEU A 605 9.04 3.68 24.80
N ALA A 606 9.60 4.88 25.02
CA ALA A 606 9.18 5.76 26.13
C ALA A 606 7.73 6.24 25.99
N MET A 607 7.28 6.51 24.76
CA MET A 607 5.93 6.99 24.47
C MET A 607 4.89 5.87 24.36
N MET A 608 5.31 4.60 24.36
CA MET A 608 4.44 3.45 24.13
C MET A 608 3.21 3.33 25.05
N PRO A 609 3.26 3.72 26.35
CA PRO A 609 2.07 3.74 27.20
C PRO A 609 0.94 4.65 26.69
N HIS A 610 1.27 5.70 25.94
CA HIS A 610 0.28 6.64 25.37
C HIS A 610 -0.41 6.11 24.11
N TYR A 611 0.11 5.03 23.50
CA TYR A 611 -0.38 4.45 22.24
C TYR A 611 -0.80 2.98 22.41
N GLY A 612 -1.44 2.66 23.53
CA GLY A 612 -2.01 1.32 23.77
C GLY A 612 -0.98 0.20 23.95
N GLY A 613 0.29 0.53 24.20
CA GLY A 613 1.33 -0.46 24.50
C GLY A 613 1.94 -1.18 23.29
N LYS A 614 1.55 -0.82 22.05
CA LYS A 614 2.02 -1.47 20.82
C LYS A 614 3.03 -0.58 20.10
N LEU A 615 4.26 -1.05 19.94
CA LEU A 615 5.33 -0.29 19.27
C LEU A 615 4.94 0.15 17.85
N GLY A 616 4.24 -0.70 17.09
CA GLY A 616 3.75 -0.36 15.75
C GLY A 616 2.80 0.83 15.71
N ASP A 617 1.88 0.93 16.67
CA ASP A 617 0.96 2.05 16.79
C ASP A 617 1.68 3.30 17.27
N THR A 618 2.66 3.16 18.17
CA THR A 618 3.46 4.29 18.65
C THR A 618 4.30 4.92 17.54
N VAL A 619 5.01 4.13 16.73
CA VAL A 619 5.83 4.69 15.64
C VAL A 619 4.98 5.38 14.57
N VAL A 620 3.76 4.91 14.35
CA VAL A 620 2.76 5.58 13.50
C VAL A 620 2.27 6.87 14.15
N GLY A 621 1.89 6.81 15.43
CA GLY A 621 1.37 7.94 16.19
C GLY A 621 2.38 9.09 16.31
N LEU A 622 3.66 8.77 16.44
CA LEU A 622 4.78 9.73 16.43
C LEU A 622 5.15 10.22 15.03
N GLY A 623 4.54 9.69 13.97
CA GLY A 623 4.84 10.06 12.59
C GLY A 623 6.21 9.60 12.09
N LEU A 624 6.86 8.66 12.80
CA LEU A 624 8.16 8.09 12.43
C LEU A 624 8.04 7.17 11.23
N LEU A 625 6.95 6.39 11.16
CA LEU A 625 6.65 5.48 10.07
C LEU A 625 5.20 5.55 9.64
N LYS A 626 4.94 5.19 8.40
CA LYS A 626 3.56 5.02 7.93
C LYS A 626 3.00 3.66 8.31
N PRO A 627 1.68 3.52 8.51
CA PRO A 627 1.05 2.25 8.85
C PRO A 627 1.39 1.12 7.88
N LEU A 628 1.43 1.42 6.58
CA LEU A 628 1.76 0.44 5.55
C LEU A 628 3.23 -0.02 5.63
N GLU A 629 4.15 0.88 6.00
CA GLU A 629 5.55 0.52 6.21
C GLU A 629 5.71 -0.39 7.43
N VAL A 630 5.03 -0.05 8.54
CA VAL A 630 5.00 -0.89 9.74
C VAL A 630 4.46 -2.29 9.42
N PHE A 631 3.32 -2.37 8.70
CA PHE A 631 2.72 -3.62 8.28
C PHE A 631 3.69 -4.48 7.45
N ARG A 632 4.35 -3.87 6.45
CA ARG A 632 5.30 -4.56 5.56
C ARG A 632 6.54 -5.04 6.32
N HIS A 633 7.09 -4.20 7.19
CA HIS A 633 8.25 -4.58 8.01
C HIS A 633 7.90 -5.69 9.01
N LEU A 634 6.71 -5.66 9.60
CA LEU A 634 6.24 -6.71 10.50
C LEU A 634 6.13 -8.05 9.75
N THR A 635 5.50 -8.03 8.58
CA THR A 635 5.35 -9.22 7.72
C THR A 635 6.72 -9.77 7.30
N ARG A 636 7.64 -8.91 6.83
CA ARG A 636 9.00 -9.28 6.46
C ARG A 636 9.80 -9.85 7.63
N GLN A 637 9.64 -9.28 8.83
CA GLN A 637 10.32 -9.76 10.02
C GLN A 637 9.87 -11.19 10.38
N VAL A 638 8.56 -11.44 10.42
CA VAL A 638 8.05 -12.77 10.76
C VAL A 638 8.39 -13.79 9.68
N ARG A 639 8.30 -13.41 8.40
CA ARG A 639 8.81 -14.22 7.29
C ARG A 639 10.27 -14.64 7.53
N SER A 640 11.14 -13.68 7.87
CA SER A 640 12.56 -13.95 8.14
C SER A 640 12.77 -14.92 9.29
N LYS A 641 11.97 -14.81 10.36
CA LYS A 641 12.04 -15.71 11.52
C LYS A 641 11.65 -17.15 11.16
N LEU A 642 10.65 -17.34 10.31
CA LEU A 642 10.21 -18.66 9.86
C LEU A 642 11.19 -19.30 8.88
N ILE A 643 11.75 -18.50 7.96
CA ILE A 643 12.83 -18.96 7.06
C ILE A 643 14.01 -19.44 7.88
N ASP A 644 14.42 -18.69 8.90
CA ASP A 644 15.50 -19.10 9.81
C ASP A 644 15.21 -20.47 10.45
N VAL A 645 14.00 -20.67 11.00
CA VAL A 645 13.58 -21.97 11.57
C VAL A 645 13.66 -23.10 10.55
N CYS A 646 13.33 -22.85 9.27
CA CYS A 646 13.43 -23.85 8.22
C CYS A 646 14.86 -24.31 7.93
N THR A 647 15.88 -23.51 8.30
CA THR A 647 17.30 -23.85 8.14
C THR A 647 17.86 -24.67 9.30
N TRP A 648 17.11 -24.85 10.38
CA TRP A 648 17.60 -25.55 11.57
C TRP A 648 17.65 -27.07 11.33
N SER A 649 18.87 -27.62 11.38
CA SER A 649 19.16 -29.07 11.23
C SER A 649 19.31 -29.81 12.56
N LYS A 650 19.29 -29.07 13.68
CA LYS A 650 19.44 -29.57 15.06
C LYS A 650 18.53 -28.78 15.99
N GLY A 651 18.24 -29.33 17.16
CA GLY A 651 17.41 -28.69 18.18
C GLY A 651 16.07 -29.40 18.34
N THR A 652 15.22 -28.89 19.21
CA THR A 652 13.97 -29.55 19.60
C THR A 652 12.75 -28.76 19.21
N PHE A 653 11.63 -29.46 19.07
CA PHE A 653 10.32 -28.87 18.92
C PHE A 653 9.32 -29.48 19.90
N ALA A 654 8.28 -28.71 20.23
CA ALA A 654 7.12 -29.14 20.99
C ALA A 654 5.86 -28.48 20.42
N TRP A 655 4.83 -29.28 20.13
CA TRP A 655 3.54 -28.86 19.60
C TRP A 655 2.45 -28.97 20.67
N TYR A 656 1.63 -27.93 20.75
CA TYR A 656 0.50 -27.83 21.66
C TYR A 656 -0.74 -27.44 20.85
N GLY A 657 -1.55 -28.42 20.47
CA GLY A 657 -2.77 -28.28 19.70
C GLY A 657 -3.86 -27.50 20.43
N GLY A 658 -4.70 -26.80 19.68
CA GLY A 658 -5.81 -26.00 20.21
C GLY A 658 -5.40 -24.73 20.97
N ARG A 659 -4.10 -24.50 21.17
CA ARG A 659 -3.60 -23.27 21.80
C ARG A 659 -3.70 -22.08 20.85
N GLU A 660 -4.62 -21.20 21.17
CA GLU A 660 -4.75 -19.92 20.49
C GLU A 660 -3.74 -18.90 21.03
N ASN A 661 -3.42 -17.91 20.22
CA ASN A 661 -2.58 -16.81 20.68
C ASN A 661 -3.31 -16.02 21.77
N PRO A 662 -2.72 -15.88 22.98
CA PRO A 662 -3.34 -15.11 24.06
C PRO A 662 -3.35 -13.60 23.79
N ARG A 663 -2.65 -13.14 22.74
CA ARG A 663 -2.69 -11.76 22.25
C ARG A 663 -3.67 -11.67 21.10
N GLU A 664 -4.29 -10.52 20.90
CA GLU A 664 -4.84 -10.16 19.59
C GLU A 664 -3.70 -10.24 18.57
N ALA A 665 -3.62 -11.38 17.92
CA ALA A 665 -2.56 -11.71 17.02
C ALA A 665 -2.92 -11.17 15.64
N PHE A 666 -1.92 -10.60 15.00
CA PHE A 666 -2.03 -10.10 13.65
C PHE A 666 -1.85 -11.29 12.72
N PRO A 667 -2.90 -11.90 12.10
CA PRO A 667 -2.63 -12.81 10.99
C PRO A 667 -1.77 -12.04 10.00
N LEU A 668 -0.72 -12.63 9.45
CA LEU A 668 0.22 -11.93 8.54
C LEU A 668 0.00 -12.29 7.07
N ASP A 669 -0.81 -13.31 6.82
CA ASP A 669 -1.13 -13.84 5.48
C ASP A 669 0.14 -14.12 4.66
N LEU A 670 1.10 -14.76 5.32
CA LEU A 670 2.33 -15.22 4.71
C LEU A 670 2.02 -16.39 3.78
N ASN A 671 2.55 -16.37 2.55
CA ASN A 671 2.58 -17.59 1.75
C ASN A 671 3.58 -18.57 2.39
N ILE A 672 3.08 -19.45 3.25
CA ILE A 672 3.93 -20.42 3.96
C ILE A 672 4.61 -21.41 3.01
N TYR A 673 4.05 -21.70 1.83
CA TYR A 673 4.74 -22.52 0.83
C TYR A 673 5.99 -21.81 0.28
N GLU A 674 5.88 -20.51 0.02
CA GLU A 674 7.03 -19.67 -0.34
C GLU A 674 8.05 -19.64 0.80
N VAL A 675 7.62 -19.50 2.06
CA VAL A 675 8.50 -19.56 3.23
C VAL A 675 9.26 -20.88 3.32
N LEU A 676 8.58 -22.02 3.11
CA LEU A 676 9.21 -23.34 3.08
C LEU A 676 10.23 -23.43 1.93
N GLY A 677 9.89 -22.89 0.76
CA GLY A 677 10.78 -22.85 -0.39
C GLY A 677 12.03 -21.99 -0.14
N ALA A 678 11.85 -20.76 0.30
CA ALA A 678 12.93 -19.86 0.68
C ALA A 678 13.78 -20.43 1.81
N GLY A 679 13.14 -21.09 2.79
CA GLY A 679 13.79 -21.85 3.85
C GLY A 679 14.71 -22.94 3.31
N ALA A 680 14.23 -23.75 2.37
CA ALA A 680 15.04 -24.78 1.73
C ALA A 680 16.21 -24.21 0.92
N LEU A 681 15.99 -23.11 0.20
CA LEU A 681 17.05 -22.42 -0.53
C LEU A 681 18.13 -21.81 0.40
N ALA A 682 17.75 -21.45 1.62
CA ALA A 682 18.65 -20.87 2.63
C ALA A 682 19.45 -21.91 3.43
N ILE A 683 19.21 -23.21 3.23
CA ILE A 683 19.96 -24.28 3.90
C ILE A 683 21.44 -24.21 3.49
N ALA A 684 22.34 -24.40 4.45
CA ALA A 684 23.78 -24.32 4.22
C ALA A 684 24.28 -25.38 3.23
N ASP A 685 25.31 -25.02 2.46
CA ASP A 685 25.90 -25.88 1.41
C ASP A 685 26.37 -27.24 2.00
N ASP A 686 27.01 -27.21 3.17
CA ASP A 686 27.55 -28.39 3.85
C ASP A 686 26.45 -29.42 4.19
N PHE A 687 25.34 -28.94 4.75
CA PHE A 687 24.20 -29.80 5.03
C PHE A 687 23.59 -30.38 3.74
N ALA A 688 23.45 -29.57 2.69
CA ALA A 688 22.89 -30.02 1.42
C ALA A 688 23.79 -31.09 0.77
N ASP A 689 25.10 -30.90 0.81
CA ASP A 689 26.09 -31.87 0.34
C ASP A 689 26.02 -33.19 1.14
N ASP A 690 26.01 -33.11 2.47
CA ASP A 690 25.89 -34.28 3.35
C ASP A 690 24.61 -35.07 3.08
N TRP A 691 23.48 -34.36 2.87
CA TRP A 691 22.21 -34.99 2.52
C TRP A 691 22.28 -35.69 1.16
N VAL A 692 22.87 -35.05 0.15
CA VAL A 692 23.08 -35.65 -1.17
C VAL A 692 23.96 -36.91 -1.08
N VAL A 693 25.03 -36.88 -0.28
CA VAL A 693 25.88 -38.06 -0.04
C VAL A 693 25.08 -39.20 0.58
N ALA A 694 24.26 -38.91 1.59
CA ALA A 694 23.42 -39.90 2.26
C ALA A 694 22.33 -40.50 1.34
N HIS A 695 21.85 -39.74 0.35
CA HIS A 695 20.76 -40.14 -0.54
C HIS A 695 21.23 -40.46 -1.97
N ARG A 696 22.55 -40.48 -2.23
CA ARG A 696 23.15 -40.49 -3.57
C ARG A 696 22.60 -41.58 -4.49
N ALA A 697 22.38 -42.78 -3.96
CA ALA A 697 21.91 -43.94 -4.72
C ALA A 697 20.39 -44.06 -4.84
N GLN A 698 19.62 -43.20 -4.13
CA GLN A 698 18.16 -43.25 -4.15
C GLN A 698 17.60 -42.72 -5.47
N ARG A 699 16.41 -43.21 -5.84
CA ARG A 699 15.72 -42.85 -7.10
C ARG A 699 14.33 -42.34 -6.74
N PHE A 700 14.12 -41.04 -6.86
CA PHE A 700 12.86 -40.44 -6.43
C PHE A 700 11.78 -40.46 -7.52
N ARG A 701 10.53 -40.63 -7.08
CA ARG A 701 9.31 -40.48 -7.87
C ARG A 701 8.32 -39.55 -7.19
N PRO A 702 7.46 -38.80 -7.93
CA PRO A 702 6.33 -38.11 -7.37
C PRO A 702 5.51 -38.99 -6.42
N ALA A 703 5.11 -38.44 -5.28
CA ALA A 703 4.16 -39.09 -4.41
C ALA A 703 2.83 -39.33 -5.18
N ARG A 704 2.22 -40.51 -4.97
CA ARG A 704 0.98 -40.93 -5.67
C ARG A 704 -0.17 -39.92 -5.57
N THR A 705 -0.20 -39.13 -4.50
CA THR A 705 -1.15 -38.03 -4.31
C THR A 705 -0.37 -36.81 -3.80
N ARG A 706 -0.13 -35.84 -4.68
CA ARG A 706 0.31 -34.51 -4.28
C ARG A 706 -0.93 -33.67 -4.00
N ARG A 707 -1.12 -33.26 -2.75
CA ARG A 707 -2.25 -32.41 -2.35
C ARG A 707 -2.09 -30.95 -2.81
N ILE A 708 -0.90 -30.58 -3.28
CA ILE A 708 -0.47 -29.21 -3.60
C ILE A 708 0.38 -29.23 -4.87
N GLY A 709 0.19 -28.24 -5.75
CA GLY A 709 1.05 -27.99 -6.90
C GLY A 709 2.40 -27.41 -6.49
N LEU A 710 3.46 -27.80 -7.19
CA LEU A 710 4.84 -27.38 -6.87
C LEU A 710 5.09 -25.89 -7.13
N ASP A 711 4.28 -25.29 -8.01
CA ASP A 711 4.27 -23.86 -8.31
C ASP A 711 4.04 -22.98 -7.07
N ARG A 712 3.30 -23.49 -6.08
CA ARG A 712 3.01 -22.76 -4.84
C ARG A 712 4.22 -22.44 -3.98
N PHE A 713 5.31 -23.20 -4.12
CA PHE A 713 6.56 -22.92 -3.41
C PHE A 713 7.30 -21.71 -4.00
N GLU A 714 6.88 -21.19 -5.15
CA GLU A 714 7.47 -20.02 -5.83
C GLU A 714 8.98 -20.17 -6.10
N LEU A 715 9.43 -21.41 -6.34
CA LEU A 715 10.84 -21.74 -6.51
C LEU A 715 11.25 -21.80 -7.98
N PRO A 716 12.29 -21.05 -8.39
CA PRO A 716 12.88 -21.21 -9.71
C PRO A 716 13.39 -22.63 -9.93
N GLY A 717 13.03 -23.24 -11.06
CA GLY A 717 13.51 -24.57 -11.47
C GLY A 717 12.78 -25.76 -10.85
N VAL A 718 11.87 -25.57 -9.88
CA VAL A 718 11.15 -26.70 -9.26
C VAL A 718 10.25 -27.44 -10.26
N LEU A 719 9.62 -26.70 -11.19
CA LEU A 719 8.78 -27.25 -12.25
C LEU A 719 9.61 -27.91 -13.37
N GLU A 720 10.87 -27.51 -13.55
CA GLU A 720 11.80 -28.10 -14.51
C GLU A 720 12.42 -29.39 -13.99
N LEU A 721 12.60 -29.48 -12.66
CA LEU A 721 13.08 -30.67 -11.98
C LEU A 721 12.02 -31.79 -11.95
N ASP A 722 10.74 -31.44 -11.79
CA ASP A 722 9.67 -32.41 -11.55
C ASP A 722 9.56 -33.55 -12.60
N PRO A 723 9.62 -33.28 -13.92
CA PRO A 723 9.57 -34.32 -14.94
C PRO A 723 10.77 -35.29 -14.89
N GLN A 724 11.88 -34.88 -14.26
CA GLN A 724 13.10 -35.68 -14.16
C GLN A 724 13.03 -36.68 -12.99
N LEU A 725 12.03 -36.55 -12.11
CA LEU A 725 11.81 -37.43 -10.96
C LEU A 725 10.97 -38.65 -11.36
N ASP A 726 11.30 -39.36 -12.43
CA ASP A 726 10.54 -40.55 -12.87
C ASP A 726 11.09 -41.88 -12.27
N GLY A 727 12.14 -41.77 -11.45
CA GLY A 727 12.88 -42.87 -10.86
C GLY A 727 13.93 -43.48 -11.79
N THR A 728 14.20 -42.89 -12.96
CA THR A 728 15.25 -43.34 -13.90
C THR A 728 16.63 -42.80 -13.55
N LEU A 729 16.70 -41.69 -12.82
CA LEU A 729 17.94 -41.08 -12.35
C LEU A 729 18.06 -41.21 -10.83
N THR A 730 19.28 -41.37 -10.37
CA THR A 730 19.63 -41.29 -8.95
C THR A 730 19.76 -39.83 -8.51
N VAL A 731 19.67 -39.57 -7.20
CA VAL A 731 19.93 -38.24 -6.63
C VAL A 731 21.30 -37.69 -7.06
N GLY A 732 22.34 -38.54 -7.04
CA GLY A 732 23.67 -38.14 -7.48
C GLY A 732 23.69 -37.70 -8.95
N GLU A 733 23.06 -38.47 -9.84
CA GLU A 733 22.99 -38.14 -11.27
C GLU A 733 22.19 -36.86 -11.53
N LEU A 734 21.11 -36.61 -10.79
CA LEU A 734 20.30 -35.40 -10.90
C LEU A 734 21.11 -34.15 -10.50
N VAL A 735 21.86 -34.22 -9.40
CA VAL A 735 22.67 -33.08 -8.92
C VAL A 735 23.89 -32.86 -9.82
N GLU A 736 24.54 -33.91 -10.33
CA GLU A 736 25.76 -33.80 -11.15
C GLU A 736 25.51 -33.40 -12.62
N ARG A 737 24.25 -33.22 -13.03
CA ARG A 737 23.88 -32.78 -14.39
C ARG A 737 24.35 -31.38 -14.75
N SER A 738 24.49 -30.50 -13.77
CA SER A 738 25.07 -29.17 -13.98
C SER A 738 26.53 -29.13 -13.53
N SER A 739 27.38 -28.60 -14.41
CA SER A 739 28.76 -28.26 -14.06
C SER A 739 28.83 -27.04 -13.15
N ASP A 740 27.79 -26.20 -13.10
CA ASP A 740 27.74 -25.02 -12.26
C ASP A 740 27.43 -25.38 -10.80
N ARG A 741 28.27 -24.89 -9.88
CA ARG A 741 28.15 -25.23 -8.45
C ARG A 741 26.86 -24.67 -7.84
N GLU A 742 26.45 -23.46 -8.22
CA GLU A 742 25.26 -22.84 -7.68
C GLU A 742 24.00 -23.60 -8.09
N GLU A 743 23.92 -24.01 -9.36
CA GLU A 743 22.84 -24.83 -9.88
C GLU A 743 22.79 -26.25 -9.27
N ARG A 744 23.96 -26.87 -9.00
CA ARG A 744 24.03 -28.13 -8.23
C ARG A 744 23.42 -27.98 -6.84
N MET A 745 23.84 -26.95 -6.10
CA MET A 745 23.36 -26.71 -4.73
C MET A 745 21.86 -26.37 -4.73
N ARG A 746 21.40 -25.62 -5.72
CA ARG A 746 19.96 -25.37 -5.92
C ARG A 746 19.20 -26.67 -6.11
N THR A 747 19.67 -27.54 -7.01
CA THR A 747 19.05 -28.85 -7.27
C THR A 747 19.01 -29.72 -6.01
N ALA A 748 20.10 -29.78 -5.25
CA ALA A 748 20.18 -30.50 -3.98
C ALA A 748 19.13 -30.00 -2.96
N ARG A 749 19.03 -28.68 -2.78
CA ARG A 749 18.05 -28.05 -1.87
C ARG A 749 16.60 -28.27 -2.32
N LEU A 750 16.33 -28.25 -3.63
CA LEU A 750 15.00 -28.57 -4.19
C LEU A 750 14.62 -30.02 -3.90
N LEU A 751 15.54 -30.97 -4.12
CA LEU A 751 15.31 -32.38 -3.82
C LEU A 751 15.07 -32.59 -2.32
N TYR A 752 15.85 -31.94 -1.46
CA TYR A 752 15.67 -31.98 -0.01
C TYR A 752 14.29 -31.47 0.42
N LEU A 753 13.85 -30.32 -0.10
CA LEU A 753 12.51 -29.77 0.17
C LEU A 753 11.40 -30.76 -0.20
N LEU A 754 11.44 -31.27 -1.43
CA LEU A 754 10.43 -32.20 -1.93
C LEU A 754 10.39 -33.48 -1.09
N TRP A 755 11.56 -33.98 -0.68
CA TRP A 755 11.68 -35.15 0.20
C TRP A 755 11.14 -34.86 1.60
N ALA A 756 11.53 -33.74 2.21
CA ALA A 756 11.12 -33.34 3.55
C ALA A 756 9.60 -33.13 3.63
N CYS A 757 9.00 -32.52 2.59
CA CYS A 757 7.56 -32.33 2.48
C CYS A 757 6.82 -33.58 1.97
N GLU A 758 7.48 -34.73 1.85
CA GLU A 758 6.89 -36.01 1.43
C GLU A 758 6.21 -35.94 0.03
N LEU A 759 6.63 -35.01 -0.82
CA LEU A 759 6.13 -34.78 -2.18
C LEU A 759 6.75 -35.74 -3.20
N ILE A 760 7.86 -36.39 -2.81
CA ILE A 760 8.58 -37.42 -3.57
C ILE A 760 8.91 -38.61 -2.67
N ARG A 761 9.10 -39.79 -3.26
CA ARG A 761 9.40 -41.05 -2.55
C ARG A 761 10.45 -41.86 -3.29
N GLY A 762 11.35 -42.49 -2.53
CA GLY A 762 12.45 -43.31 -3.03
C GLY A 762 12.06 -44.73 -3.36
#